data_AF-J4X9C6-F1
#
_entry.id   AF-J4X9C6-F1
#
_cell.length_a   1.000
_cell.length_b   1.000
_cell.length_c   1.000
_cell.angle_alpha   90.00
_cell.angle_beta   90.00
_cell.angle_gamma   90.00
#
_symmetry.space_group_name_H-M   'P 1'
#
loop_
_entity.id
_entity.type
_entity.pdbx_description
1 polymer ?
#
loop_
_entity_poly.entity_id
_entity_poly.type
_entity_poly.pdbx_seq_one_letter_code
_entity_poly.pdbx_strand_id
1 'polypeptide(L)'
;MKNLLAIKGFLPYLAIAFINASIDLAHKITIQNVLLKTYEGDTLVVLTAAVNAMILLPFILLFSPSGFINDKYSKTRVIRVAALAGVAISVAILFSYLAGLFEVAFLMTFILAVQSAIYSPAKYGIVKSLVGTENLGMANGIIQALTIVAILFSSFVFSYVFEISYAHSDDPSQILSSIYMIGILLVVFSTLEAFFAYKLPFIEANEAEFKEKFDAKKYFKLSYLKENLSAIRQNQNIWLSIIGLSVFWGVSQVVIAAFPAHYKMIFNDDNALAIQAILAVSAIGIIAGSYTAGAMSKFHIELGIVPVGAFGIFLSLFFFGSSSSILSVTLCSFAFGFFGGIFIVPLNATIQYFAPDKTMGKIMAGNNFLQNISMILFLLISIALVYLQISTTGLFIFAAFVCFIGSLYAILQLPHLFTRLLLMPILKTNYRFHVEGLKNLPQSGGALLLGNHISWIDWLVLQIASPRGIKFVMYRGIYNKWYLSWIFKFFKVIPIGAGASKESIELIREHLKNGEVVALFPEGHISYNGQINEFQKGFELVIRELEEICIVPFYLRGLWGSSFSRASEFYKELTRKRGKREIIVAFGKPIRHFIDNVQMKQKVVELSFSSWENFIQNQKPLTHHWLEMAKSDLFKECVVDSIGVNLSNLKFITAVLVFAKILKRELAGKKHVGVLLPSSSVGAIVNMALFVIGKVPINLNYTLSEQAISAALRKADISQVITSEKFVEKLAAKGFDFKSSLDGKVRYVENLSKQISKSAKFGSLLTALLAPAWLIKALNFKKVSLQDTATILFSSGSEGEPKGIELSHKNLLANIKQISELLNFRKDDVILNSLPIFHSFGLTVTTLMPLCEGVKMVSVPDPTDGAMIGKMAARHNVSILFGTSTFFRLYAKNKKLLPLMFQSVRMVVAGAEKLKKEIKDEFKLKFGIEIFEGYGTTETAPVVAVNMPNILEKESLKELSFNKPGSVGLPLPGTIIKIVDPNTLEELNVGEDGLIIIGGSQVMKGYLNDEEKTDEVIAVIDGIRYYKTGDKGHVDENGFVSIVDRYSRFAKIGGEMISLGSVEEEIAKVLGGEAVFTAVNVPDDKKGEAVALLVKQSSAPQDIEQVLKSSNLPAIMFPSYVFLVDDVPMLGSGKVDFKGAKSLAVSLLGER
;
A
#
# COMPACT_ATOMS: atom_id res chain seq x y z
N MET A 1 -2.50 7.76 20.61
CA MET A 1 -2.90 8.23 21.96
C MET A 1 -4.24 8.97 21.95
N LYS A 2 -4.43 10.07 21.19
CA LYS A 2 -5.72 10.80 21.13
C LYS A 2 -6.93 9.92 20.82
N ASN A 3 -6.80 8.99 19.87
CA ASN A 3 -7.89 8.07 19.50
C ASN A 3 -8.28 7.08 20.62
N LEU A 4 -7.38 6.73 21.54
CA LEU A 4 -7.68 5.79 22.65
C LEU A 4 -8.39 6.49 23.79
N LEU A 5 -8.00 7.72 24.11
CA LEU A 5 -8.66 8.51 25.16
C LEU A 5 -10.09 8.91 24.77
N ALA A 6 -10.40 8.90 23.47
CA ALA A 6 -11.75 9.10 22.95
C ALA A 6 -12.68 7.87 23.17
N ILE A 7 -12.13 6.70 23.51
CA ILE A 7 -12.92 5.49 23.74
C ILE A 7 -13.66 5.62 25.08
N LYS A 8 -15.00 5.50 25.03
CA LYS A 8 -15.86 5.57 26.21
C LYS A 8 -15.47 4.48 27.22
N GLY A 9 -15.13 4.88 28.44
CA GLY A 9 -14.75 3.97 29.53
C GLY A 9 -13.25 3.74 29.70
N PHE A 10 -12.40 4.07 28.73
CA PHE A 10 -10.95 3.85 28.85
C PHE A 10 -10.28 4.84 29.83
N LEU A 11 -10.70 6.10 29.86
CA LEU A 11 -10.17 7.07 30.83
C LEU A 11 -10.53 6.72 32.30
N PRO A 12 -11.79 6.38 32.64
CA PRO A 12 -12.12 5.82 33.95
C PRO A 12 -11.30 4.58 34.30
N TYR A 13 -11.07 3.69 33.32
CA TYR A 13 -10.22 2.52 33.51
C TYR A 13 -8.77 2.87 33.89
N LEU A 14 -8.16 3.85 33.21
CA LEU A 14 -6.81 4.32 33.56
C LEU A 14 -6.75 4.92 34.97
N ALA A 15 -7.78 5.68 35.38
CA ALA A 15 -7.88 6.19 36.74
C ALA A 15 -7.93 5.06 37.78
N ILE A 16 -8.75 4.03 37.52
CA ILE A 16 -8.81 2.83 38.36
C ILE A 16 -7.44 2.15 38.44
N ALA A 17 -6.76 1.93 37.32
CA ALA A 17 -5.47 1.26 37.30
C ALA A 17 -4.40 2.02 38.14
N PHE A 18 -4.38 3.35 38.05
CA PHE A 18 -3.49 4.18 38.86
C PHE A 18 -3.83 4.12 40.35
N ILE A 19 -5.09 4.32 40.70
CA ILE A 19 -5.55 4.40 42.08
C ILE A 19 -5.40 3.04 42.78
N ASN A 20 -5.80 1.95 42.12
CA ASN A 20 -5.69 0.58 42.64
C ASN A 20 -4.23 0.24 42.99
N ALA A 21 -3.29 0.51 42.06
CA ALA A 21 -1.86 0.29 42.31
C ALA A 21 -1.33 1.16 43.46
N SER A 22 -1.91 2.34 43.66
CA SER A 22 -1.54 3.25 44.75
C SER A 22 -1.99 2.72 46.11
N ILE A 23 -3.23 2.24 46.22
CA ILE A 23 -3.81 1.67 47.45
C ILE A 23 -3.03 0.42 47.89
N ASP A 24 -2.81 -0.51 46.96
CA ASP A 24 -2.08 -1.77 47.22
C ASP A 24 -0.68 -1.49 47.79
N LEU A 25 0.00 -0.47 47.28
CA LEU A 25 1.37 -0.16 47.68
C LEU A 25 1.44 0.71 48.93
N ALA A 26 0.51 1.65 49.12
CA ALA A 26 0.51 2.60 50.22
C ALA A 26 0.45 1.93 51.59
N HIS A 27 -0.50 1.00 51.78
CA HIS A 27 -0.61 0.26 53.04
C HIS A 27 0.62 -0.61 53.28
N LYS A 28 1.11 -1.30 52.25
CA LYS A 28 2.33 -2.13 52.31
C LYS A 28 3.52 -1.33 52.83
N ILE A 29 3.83 -0.21 52.17
CA ILE A 29 5.01 0.61 52.51
C ILE A 29 4.88 1.16 53.93
N THR A 30 3.66 1.53 54.33
CA THR A 30 3.40 2.00 55.69
C THR A 30 3.75 0.94 56.72
N ILE A 31 3.27 -0.30 56.55
CA ILE A 31 3.60 -1.41 57.45
C ILE A 31 5.10 -1.72 57.42
N GLN A 32 5.73 -1.71 56.25
CA GLN A 32 7.18 -1.91 56.13
C GLN A 32 7.99 -0.82 56.86
N ASN A 33 7.58 0.45 56.76
CA ASN A 33 8.24 1.54 57.47
C ASN A 33 8.04 1.45 58.98
N VAL A 34 6.84 1.05 59.46
CA VAL A 34 6.62 0.79 60.89
C VAL A 34 7.55 -0.32 61.38
N LEU A 35 7.66 -1.44 60.64
CA LEU A 35 8.59 -2.53 60.99
C LEU A 35 10.04 -2.05 61.04
N LEU A 36 10.49 -1.29 60.05
CA LEU A 36 11.85 -0.75 59.95
C LEU A 36 12.22 0.18 61.11
N LYS A 37 11.26 0.93 61.65
CA LYS A 37 11.48 1.86 62.78
C LYS A 37 11.37 1.18 64.15
N THR A 38 10.79 -0.02 64.21
CA THR A 38 10.51 -0.72 65.48
C THR A 38 11.49 -1.87 65.75
N TYR A 39 11.81 -2.67 64.74
CA TYR A 39 12.53 -3.93 64.91
C TYR A 39 13.90 -3.87 64.26
N GLU A 40 14.89 -4.49 64.88
CA GLU A 40 16.25 -4.67 64.34
C GLU A 40 16.62 -6.16 64.22
N GLY A 41 17.71 -6.47 63.52
CA GLY A 41 18.26 -7.82 63.42
C GLY A 41 17.35 -8.84 62.72
N ASP A 42 17.43 -10.11 63.14
CA ASP A 42 16.75 -11.23 62.48
C ASP A 42 15.22 -11.10 62.48
N THR A 43 14.64 -10.49 63.51
CA THR A 43 13.19 -10.29 63.64
C THR A 43 12.64 -9.38 62.54
N LEU A 44 13.34 -8.29 62.22
CA LEU A 44 12.98 -7.40 61.12
C LEU A 44 13.01 -8.12 59.76
N VAL A 45 14.02 -8.97 59.54
CA VAL A 45 14.16 -9.75 58.31
C VAL A 45 12.99 -10.72 58.15
N VAL A 46 12.63 -11.44 59.21
CA VAL A 46 11.50 -12.40 59.21
C VAL A 46 10.17 -11.69 58.98
N LEU A 47 9.90 -10.58 59.69
CA LEU A 47 8.64 -9.83 59.54
C LEU A 47 8.53 -9.17 58.15
N THR A 48 9.63 -8.67 57.61
CA THR A 48 9.67 -8.13 56.24
C THR A 48 9.43 -9.21 55.19
N ALA A 49 9.98 -10.41 55.38
CA ALA A 49 9.71 -11.57 54.55
C ALA A 49 8.24 -12.01 54.66
N ALA A 50 7.66 -11.98 55.86
CA ALA A 50 6.25 -12.31 56.10
C ALA A 50 5.30 -11.32 55.40
N VAL A 51 5.58 -10.01 55.43
CA VAL A 51 4.81 -9.01 54.67
C VAL A 51 4.83 -9.31 53.17
N ASN A 52 6.00 -9.62 52.62
CA ASN A 52 6.11 -9.97 51.20
C ASN A 52 5.36 -11.27 50.88
N ALA A 53 5.42 -12.29 51.75
CA ALA A 53 4.67 -13.52 51.58
C ALA A 53 3.15 -13.29 51.64
N MET A 54 2.65 -12.48 52.59
CA MET A 54 1.23 -12.15 52.74
C MET A 54 0.63 -11.49 51.49
N ILE A 55 1.45 -10.80 50.70
CA ILE A 55 1.00 -10.14 49.47
C ILE A 55 0.92 -11.13 48.30
N LEU A 56 1.85 -12.08 48.22
CA LEU A 56 1.96 -13.00 47.08
C LEU A 56 1.05 -14.24 47.26
N LEU A 57 0.90 -14.73 48.49
CA LEU A 57 0.16 -15.97 48.79
C LEU A 57 -1.30 -15.95 48.33
N PRO A 58 -2.08 -14.86 48.49
CA PRO A 58 -3.46 -14.82 48.01
C PRO A 58 -3.61 -15.07 46.51
N PHE A 59 -2.69 -14.55 45.68
CA PHE A 59 -2.70 -14.80 44.24
C PHE A 59 -2.43 -16.26 43.88
N ILE A 60 -1.72 -16.99 44.75
CA ILE A 60 -1.45 -18.42 44.59
C ILE A 60 -2.66 -19.25 45.04
N LEU A 61 -3.16 -18.98 46.25
CA LEU A 61 -4.25 -19.74 46.86
C LEU A 61 -5.57 -19.52 46.10
N LEU A 62 -5.87 -18.29 45.70
CA LEU A 62 -7.16 -17.93 45.10
C LEU A 62 -7.21 -18.08 43.58
N PHE A 63 -6.21 -18.70 42.94
CA PHE A 63 -6.20 -18.88 41.48
C PHE A 63 -7.53 -19.46 40.94
N SER A 64 -7.96 -20.62 41.46
CA SER A 64 -9.15 -21.29 40.95
C SER A 64 -10.46 -20.57 41.33
N PRO A 65 -10.67 -20.11 42.58
CA PRO A 65 -11.83 -19.28 42.93
C PRO A 65 -11.93 -17.98 42.14
N SER A 66 -10.82 -17.25 41.98
CA SER A 66 -10.77 -15.99 41.25
C SER A 66 -11.07 -16.19 39.77
N GLY A 67 -10.47 -17.21 39.14
CA GLY A 67 -10.76 -17.56 37.75
C GLY A 67 -12.24 -17.90 37.52
N PHE A 68 -12.83 -18.69 38.42
CA PHE A 68 -14.25 -19.03 38.37
C PHE A 68 -15.17 -17.82 38.49
N ILE A 69 -14.93 -16.93 39.46
CA ILE A 69 -15.73 -15.71 39.67
C ILE A 69 -15.68 -14.81 38.42
N ASN A 70 -14.49 -14.67 37.82
CA ASN A 70 -14.24 -13.79 36.68
C ASN A 70 -14.74 -14.33 35.33
N ASP A 71 -14.91 -15.64 35.20
CA ASP A 71 -15.55 -16.25 34.03
C ASP A 71 -17.08 -16.30 34.18
N LYS A 72 -17.57 -16.48 35.41
CA LYS A 72 -19.01 -16.60 35.69
C LYS A 72 -19.75 -15.27 35.62
N TYR A 73 -19.20 -14.21 36.21
CA TYR A 73 -19.87 -12.91 36.31
C TYR A 73 -19.27 -11.89 35.34
N SER A 74 -20.06 -10.88 34.97
CA SER A 74 -19.54 -9.71 34.24
C SER A 74 -18.30 -9.13 34.92
N LYS A 75 -17.24 -8.94 34.14
CA LYS A 75 -15.97 -8.32 34.59
C LYS A 75 -16.22 -6.94 35.21
N THR A 76 -17.15 -6.15 34.66
CA THR A 76 -17.56 -4.86 35.22
C THR A 76 -18.21 -5.03 36.60
N ARG A 77 -19.03 -6.07 36.80
CA ARG A 77 -19.65 -6.36 38.10
C ARG A 77 -18.60 -6.74 39.14
N VAL A 78 -17.65 -7.61 38.77
CA VAL A 78 -16.55 -8.01 39.66
C VAL A 78 -15.72 -6.80 40.09
N ILE A 79 -15.34 -5.93 39.14
CA ILE A 79 -14.59 -4.69 39.45
C ILE A 79 -15.38 -3.80 40.43
N ARG A 80 -16.66 -3.52 40.18
CA ARG A 80 -17.46 -2.65 41.06
C ARG A 80 -17.58 -3.19 42.48
N VAL A 81 -17.88 -4.47 42.63
CA VAL A 81 -18.04 -5.11 43.95
C VAL A 81 -16.71 -5.14 44.71
N ALA A 82 -15.63 -5.52 44.04
CA ALA A 82 -14.33 -5.57 44.68
C ALA A 82 -13.75 -4.17 44.99
N ALA A 83 -14.09 -3.13 44.21
CA ALA A 83 -13.74 -1.75 44.56
C ALA A 83 -14.48 -1.28 45.84
N LEU A 84 -15.78 -1.62 45.99
CA LEU A 84 -16.52 -1.35 47.22
C LEU A 84 -15.95 -2.12 48.43
N ALA A 85 -15.56 -3.38 48.23
CA ALA A 85 -14.86 -4.15 49.26
C ALA A 85 -13.54 -3.48 49.66
N GLY A 86 -12.81 -2.91 48.69
CA GLY A 86 -11.60 -2.12 48.93
C GLY A 86 -11.85 -0.88 49.81
N VAL A 87 -13.00 -0.21 49.68
CA VAL A 87 -13.39 0.89 50.58
C VAL A 87 -13.58 0.39 52.00
N ALA A 88 -14.33 -0.70 52.18
CA ALA A 88 -14.58 -1.29 53.50
C ALA A 88 -13.26 -1.74 54.17
N ILE A 89 -12.36 -2.37 53.41
CA ILE A 89 -11.01 -2.75 53.84
C ILE A 89 -10.19 -1.52 54.24
N SER A 90 -10.23 -0.44 53.46
CA SER A 90 -9.50 0.80 53.76
C SER A 90 -10.02 1.47 55.03
N VAL A 91 -11.33 1.42 55.29
CA VAL A 91 -11.93 1.92 56.54
C VAL A 91 -11.47 1.08 57.73
N ALA A 92 -11.39 -0.25 57.59
CA ALA A 92 -10.86 -1.12 58.62
C ALA A 92 -9.36 -0.85 58.92
N ILE A 93 -8.56 -0.57 57.87
CA ILE A 93 -7.16 -0.14 58.02
C ILE A 93 -7.08 1.21 58.75
N LEU A 94 -7.93 2.18 58.42
CA LEU A 94 -7.97 3.46 59.14
C LEU A 94 -8.32 3.26 60.62
N PHE A 95 -9.29 2.41 60.94
CA PHE A 95 -9.64 2.11 62.32
C PHE A 95 -8.49 1.45 63.08
N SER A 96 -7.79 0.49 62.47
CA SER A 96 -6.63 -0.12 63.11
C SER A 96 -5.49 0.88 63.33
N TYR A 97 -5.33 1.87 62.44
CA TYR A 97 -4.35 2.93 62.62
C TYR A 97 -4.74 3.83 63.80
N LEU A 98 -5.97 4.36 63.81
CA LEU A 98 -6.46 5.21 64.90
C LEU A 98 -6.41 4.54 66.27
N ALA A 99 -6.67 3.24 66.34
CA ALA A 99 -6.63 2.45 67.57
C ALA A 99 -5.23 1.92 67.95
N GLY A 100 -4.20 2.16 67.13
CA GLY A 100 -2.85 1.63 67.34
C GLY A 100 -2.74 0.11 67.26
N LEU A 101 -3.68 -0.58 66.59
CA LEU A 101 -3.73 -2.04 66.52
C LEU A 101 -2.81 -2.58 65.41
N PHE A 102 -1.51 -2.65 65.68
CA PHE A 102 -0.50 -3.10 64.71
C PHE A 102 -0.76 -4.49 64.14
N GLU A 103 -1.09 -5.48 64.97
CA GLU A 103 -1.36 -6.85 64.51
C GLU A 103 -2.56 -6.91 63.55
N VAL A 104 -3.59 -6.10 63.80
CA VAL A 104 -4.75 -5.99 62.92
C VAL A 104 -4.36 -5.34 61.61
N ALA A 105 -3.59 -4.24 61.65
CA ALA A 105 -3.06 -3.57 60.47
C ALA A 105 -2.15 -4.49 59.64
N PHE A 106 -1.32 -5.30 60.29
CA PHE A 106 -0.47 -6.30 59.66
C PHE A 106 -1.32 -7.37 58.96
N LEU A 107 -2.35 -7.92 59.62
CA LEU A 107 -3.29 -8.88 59.01
C LEU A 107 -4.07 -8.28 57.83
N MET A 108 -4.41 -6.99 57.89
CA MET A 108 -5.10 -6.30 56.80
C MET A 108 -4.28 -6.27 55.49
N THR A 109 -2.95 -6.42 55.56
CA THR A 109 -2.10 -6.59 54.36
C THR A 109 -2.50 -7.85 53.57
N PHE A 110 -2.77 -8.96 54.25
CA PHE A 110 -3.24 -10.20 53.62
C PHE A 110 -4.67 -10.05 53.07
N ILE A 111 -5.57 -9.41 53.83
CA ILE A 111 -6.96 -9.20 53.41
C ILE A 111 -7.05 -8.30 52.17
N LEU A 112 -6.25 -7.23 52.11
CA LEU A 112 -6.14 -6.38 50.93
C LEU A 112 -5.63 -7.18 49.72
N ALA A 113 -4.59 -8.00 49.90
CA ALA A 113 -4.07 -8.86 48.84
C ALA A 113 -5.07 -9.93 48.36
N VAL A 114 -5.94 -10.45 49.25
CA VAL A 114 -7.08 -11.33 48.87
C VAL A 114 -8.05 -10.62 47.94
N GLN A 115 -8.40 -9.37 48.24
CA GLN A 115 -9.26 -8.55 47.37
C GLN A 115 -8.57 -8.33 46.01
N SER A 116 -7.29 -7.96 46.00
CA SER A 116 -6.52 -7.71 44.77
C SER A 116 -6.35 -8.97 43.90
N ALA A 117 -6.26 -10.17 44.50
CA ALA A 117 -6.22 -11.45 43.80
C ALA A 117 -7.53 -11.78 43.03
N ILE A 118 -8.68 -11.33 43.53
CA ILE A 118 -9.98 -11.46 42.86
C ILE A 118 -10.16 -10.36 41.81
N TYR A 119 -9.70 -9.14 42.12
CA TYR A 119 -9.86 -7.95 41.30
C TYR A 119 -8.99 -7.95 40.03
N SER A 120 -7.73 -8.38 40.14
CA SER A 120 -6.73 -8.26 39.06
C SER A 120 -7.13 -8.97 37.76
N PRO A 121 -7.68 -10.21 37.77
CA PRO A 121 -8.14 -10.86 36.54
C PRO A 121 -9.27 -10.11 35.84
N ALA A 122 -10.19 -9.48 36.59
CA ALA A 122 -11.25 -8.63 36.04
C ALA A 122 -10.64 -7.38 35.37
N LYS A 123 -9.72 -6.73 36.09
CA LYS A 123 -9.04 -5.50 35.67
C LYS A 123 -8.27 -5.70 34.36
N TYR A 124 -7.54 -6.79 34.19
CA TYR A 124 -6.81 -7.03 32.94
C TYR A 124 -7.68 -7.69 31.86
N GLY A 125 -8.68 -8.48 32.24
CA GLY A 125 -9.59 -9.14 31.29
C GLY A 125 -10.56 -8.21 30.57
N ILE A 126 -10.89 -7.05 31.14
CA ILE A 126 -11.82 -6.08 30.54
C ILE A 126 -11.19 -5.24 29.41
N VAL A 127 -9.85 -5.14 29.36
CA VAL A 127 -9.12 -4.27 28.42
C VAL A 127 -9.49 -4.58 26.97
N LYS A 128 -9.49 -5.86 26.58
CA LYS A 128 -9.86 -6.32 25.24
C LYS A 128 -11.26 -5.85 24.83
N SER A 129 -12.22 -5.95 25.73
CA SER A 129 -13.61 -5.54 25.48
C SER A 129 -13.78 -4.01 25.40
N LEU A 130 -12.90 -3.24 26.06
CA LEU A 130 -12.95 -1.77 26.02
C LEU A 130 -12.31 -1.19 24.75
N VAL A 131 -11.11 -1.64 24.38
CA VAL A 131 -10.33 -1.00 23.30
C VAL A 131 -10.35 -1.74 21.96
N GLY A 132 -10.87 -2.98 21.94
CA GLY A 132 -10.82 -3.88 20.79
C GLY A 132 -9.45 -4.51 20.58
N THR A 133 -9.38 -5.53 19.72
CA THR A 133 -8.14 -6.30 19.48
C THR A 133 -7.04 -5.47 18.80
N GLU A 134 -7.41 -4.50 17.96
CA GLU A 134 -6.48 -3.66 17.19
C GLU A 134 -5.62 -2.72 18.06
N ASN A 135 -6.14 -2.35 19.24
CA ASN A 135 -5.53 -1.35 20.12
C ASN A 135 -4.85 -1.96 21.36
N LEU A 136 -4.88 -3.28 21.51
CA LEU A 136 -4.38 -3.98 22.70
C LEU A 136 -2.92 -3.65 23.02
N GLY A 137 -2.04 -3.61 22.01
CA GLY A 137 -0.62 -3.32 22.22
C GLY A 137 -0.39 -1.93 22.79
N MET A 138 -0.95 -0.90 22.16
CA MET A 138 -0.86 0.48 22.65
C MET A 138 -1.54 0.67 24.01
N ALA A 139 -2.70 0.05 24.23
CA ALA A 139 -3.40 0.13 25.52
C ALA A 139 -2.56 -0.48 26.65
N ASN A 140 -2.01 -1.67 26.47
CA ASN A 140 -1.13 -2.30 27.46
C ASN A 140 0.15 -1.47 27.72
N GLY A 141 0.69 -0.79 26.69
CA GLY A 141 1.81 0.14 26.87
C GLY A 141 1.49 1.31 27.81
N ILE A 142 0.32 1.92 27.65
CA ILE A 142 -0.15 3.01 28.52
C ILE A 142 -0.45 2.49 29.93
N ILE A 143 -1.15 1.36 30.05
CA ILE A 143 -1.53 0.76 31.34
C ILE A 143 -0.29 0.42 32.16
N GLN A 144 0.71 -0.21 31.52
CA GLN A 144 1.95 -0.58 32.17
C GLN A 144 2.72 0.65 32.64
N ALA A 145 2.92 1.64 31.77
CA ALA A 145 3.59 2.88 32.12
C ALA A 145 2.89 3.60 33.29
N LEU A 146 1.56 3.72 33.24
CA LEU A 146 0.77 4.38 34.28
C LEU A 146 0.85 3.64 35.62
N THR A 147 0.84 2.30 35.61
CA THR A 147 0.96 1.49 36.82
C THR A 147 2.32 1.70 37.49
N ILE A 148 3.40 1.80 36.70
CA ILE A 148 4.73 2.09 37.24
C ILE A 148 4.83 3.52 37.79
N VAL A 149 4.23 4.51 37.11
CA VAL A 149 4.11 5.88 37.65
C VAL A 149 3.36 5.88 38.97
N ALA A 150 2.26 5.12 39.08
CA ALA A 150 1.49 4.99 40.32
C ALA A 150 2.31 4.39 41.46
N ILE A 151 3.09 3.35 41.18
CA ILE A 151 3.99 2.69 42.14
C ILE A 151 5.05 3.67 42.64
N LEU A 152 5.73 4.39 41.73
CA LEU A 152 6.76 5.39 42.11
C LEU A 152 6.16 6.54 42.91
N PHE A 153 5.04 7.09 42.42
CA PHE A 153 4.33 8.18 43.08
C PHE A 153 3.91 7.77 44.50
N SER A 154 3.30 6.60 44.64
CA SER A 154 2.81 6.13 45.94
C SER A 154 3.96 5.82 46.89
N SER A 155 5.02 5.17 46.41
CA SER A 155 6.20 4.91 47.23
C SER A 155 6.80 6.18 47.82
N PHE A 156 6.93 7.21 47.00
CA PHE A 156 7.43 8.51 47.45
C PHE A 156 6.44 9.23 48.39
N VAL A 157 5.19 9.40 47.97
CA VAL A 157 4.21 10.20 48.71
C VAL A 157 3.91 9.60 50.08
N PHE A 158 3.67 8.29 50.17
CA PHE A 158 3.33 7.67 51.44
C PHE A 158 4.54 7.54 52.38
N SER A 159 5.75 7.34 51.85
CA SER A 159 6.97 7.40 52.68
C SER A 159 7.25 8.82 53.20
N TYR A 160 7.01 9.84 52.37
CA TYR A 160 7.15 11.25 52.78
C TYR A 160 6.13 11.64 53.85
N VAL A 161 4.85 11.29 53.66
CA VAL A 161 3.80 11.52 54.66
C VAL A 161 4.11 10.76 55.95
N PHE A 162 4.62 9.53 55.86
CA PHE A 162 5.08 8.75 57.01
C PHE A 162 6.18 9.49 57.78
N GLU A 163 7.28 9.89 57.12
CA GLU A 163 8.44 10.51 57.78
C GLU A 163 8.14 11.85 58.46
N ILE A 164 7.15 12.61 57.97
CA ILE A 164 6.75 13.88 58.61
C ILE A 164 5.75 13.68 59.75
N SER A 165 4.98 12.60 59.72
CA SER A 165 3.85 12.39 60.64
C SER A 165 4.15 11.41 61.77
N TYR A 166 5.16 10.56 61.65
CA TYR A 166 5.40 9.51 62.64
C TYR A 166 5.95 10.06 63.96
N ALA A 167 5.51 9.46 65.07
CA ALA A 167 6.10 9.68 66.38
C ALA A 167 7.39 8.86 66.53
N HIS A 168 8.49 9.49 66.97
CA HIS A 168 9.74 8.81 67.31
C HIS A 168 9.54 7.94 68.56
N SER A 169 9.11 6.70 68.36
CA SER A 169 8.87 5.69 69.39
C SER A 169 9.28 4.32 68.85
N ASP A 170 9.68 3.41 69.75
CA ASP A 170 10.00 2.02 69.41
C ASP A 170 8.78 1.09 69.58
N ASP A 171 7.59 1.64 69.91
CA ASP A 171 6.33 0.89 70.01
C ASP A 171 5.54 0.99 68.69
N PRO A 172 5.29 -0.13 67.97
CA PRO A 172 4.53 -0.12 66.73
C PRO A 172 3.17 0.55 66.85
N SER A 173 2.53 0.43 68.00
CA SER A 173 1.18 0.94 68.27
C SER A 173 1.15 2.47 68.27
N GLN A 174 2.19 3.09 68.84
CA GLN A 174 2.36 4.53 68.88
C GLN A 174 2.77 5.10 67.53
N ILE A 175 3.69 4.44 66.82
CA ILE A 175 4.05 4.83 65.45
C ILE A 175 2.80 4.75 64.55
N LEU A 176 2.05 3.66 64.62
CA LEU A 176 0.87 3.44 63.77
C LEU A 176 -0.27 4.44 64.03
N SER A 177 -0.51 4.81 65.29
CA SER A 177 -1.53 5.80 65.64
C SER A 177 -1.16 7.23 65.25
N SER A 178 0.15 7.56 65.21
CA SER A 178 0.62 8.86 64.72
C SER A 178 0.43 9.07 63.21
N ILE A 179 0.35 7.99 62.42
CA ILE A 179 0.28 8.03 60.95
C ILE A 179 -1.13 7.77 60.39
N TYR A 180 -2.18 7.97 61.19
CA TYR A 180 -3.58 7.72 60.79
C TYR A 180 -4.02 8.49 59.53
N MET A 181 -3.38 9.61 59.21
CA MET A 181 -3.61 10.39 57.98
C MET A 181 -3.42 9.55 56.71
N ILE A 182 -2.50 8.59 56.73
CA ILE A 182 -2.31 7.64 55.61
C ILE A 182 -3.56 6.77 55.45
N GLY A 183 -4.17 6.33 56.55
CA GLY A 183 -5.45 5.61 56.53
C GLY A 183 -6.59 6.43 55.91
N ILE A 184 -6.65 7.73 56.17
CA ILE A 184 -7.63 8.63 55.55
C ILE A 184 -7.41 8.71 54.03
N LEU A 185 -6.16 8.88 53.60
CA LEU A 185 -5.81 8.90 52.17
C LEU A 185 -6.19 7.59 51.47
N LEU A 186 -6.00 6.44 52.12
CA LEU A 186 -6.44 5.13 51.60
C LEU A 186 -7.96 5.06 51.41
N VAL A 187 -8.75 5.57 52.36
CA VAL A 187 -10.23 5.63 52.22
C VAL A 187 -10.65 6.56 51.09
N VAL A 188 -10.00 7.72 50.95
CA VAL A 188 -10.27 8.66 49.84
C VAL A 188 -9.95 8.00 48.50
N PHE A 189 -8.78 7.38 48.37
CA PHE A 189 -8.36 6.73 47.13
C PHE A 189 -9.29 5.55 46.78
N SER A 190 -9.61 4.67 47.73
CA SER A 190 -10.54 3.56 47.47
C SER A 190 -11.95 4.03 47.11
N THR A 191 -12.42 5.13 47.70
CA THR A 191 -13.72 5.75 47.35
C THR A 191 -13.70 6.31 45.92
N LEU A 192 -12.60 6.97 45.52
CA LEU A 192 -12.41 7.43 44.15
C LEU A 192 -12.32 6.27 43.16
N GLU A 193 -11.64 5.17 43.52
CA GLU A 193 -11.60 3.95 42.71
C GLU A 193 -13.00 3.40 42.47
N ALA A 194 -13.80 3.27 43.53
CA ALA A 194 -15.19 2.83 43.43
C ALA A 194 -16.00 3.77 42.53
N PHE A 195 -15.87 5.09 42.70
CA PHE A 195 -16.53 6.07 41.84
C PHE A 195 -16.20 5.88 40.35
N PHE A 196 -14.92 5.69 40.00
CA PHE A 196 -14.54 5.43 38.62
C PHE A 196 -14.97 4.05 38.12
N ALA A 197 -15.03 3.02 38.98
CA ALA A 197 -15.54 1.69 38.64
C ALA A 197 -17.02 1.71 38.20
N TYR A 198 -17.83 2.60 38.80
CA TYR A 198 -19.22 2.79 38.38
C TYR A 198 -19.36 3.59 37.07
N LYS A 199 -18.34 4.36 36.67
CA LYS A 199 -18.28 5.04 35.37
C LYS A 199 -17.85 4.12 34.21
N LEU A 200 -17.37 2.90 34.49
CA LEU A 200 -17.08 1.92 33.45
C LEU A 200 -18.38 1.47 32.76
N PRO A 201 -18.36 1.30 31.42
CA PRO A 201 -19.49 0.71 30.71
C PRO A 201 -19.74 -0.71 31.21
N PHE A 202 -21.01 -1.06 31.37
CA PHE A 202 -21.40 -2.41 31.75
C PHE A 202 -21.28 -3.33 30.53
N ILE A 203 -20.45 -4.36 30.63
CA ILE A 203 -20.27 -5.38 29.60
C ILE A 203 -20.96 -6.63 30.10
N GLU A 204 -22.04 -7.04 29.43
CA GLU A 204 -22.81 -8.23 29.81
C GLU A 204 -21.94 -9.49 29.71
N ALA A 205 -22.17 -10.43 30.63
CA ALA A 205 -21.66 -11.79 30.53
C ALA A 205 -22.81 -12.70 30.08
N ASN A 206 -22.50 -13.76 29.33
CA ASN A 206 -23.45 -14.84 29.02
C ASN A 206 -23.68 -15.72 30.27
N GLU A 207 -24.19 -15.13 31.35
CA GLU A 207 -24.43 -15.81 32.65
C GLU A 207 -25.39 -17.01 32.46
N ALA A 208 -26.27 -16.96 31.46
CA ALA A 208 -27.21 -18.04 31.10
C ALA A 208 -26.56 -19.28 30.46
N GLU A 209 -25.38 -19.16 29.83
CA GLU A 209 -24.66 -20.29 29.23
C GLU A 209 -23.73 -21.01 30.24
N PHE A 210 -23.38 -20.36 31.35
CA PHE A 210 -22.41 -20.90 32.32
C PHE A 210 -23.09 -21.83 33.34
N LYS A 211 -23.07 -23.14 33.07
CA LYS A 211 -23.73 -24.17 33.91
C LYS A 211 -22.88 -24.71 35.08
N GLU A 212 -21.59 -24.39 35.14
CA GLU A 212 -20.68 -24.95 36.16
C GLU A 212 -20.90 -24.33 37.54
N LYS A 213 -20.94 -25.17 38.59
CA LYS A 213 -20.89 -24.75 40.01
C LYS A 213 -19.49 -24.99 40.57
N PHE A 214 -19.03 -24.11 41.46
CA PHE A 214 -17.74 -24.26 42.12
C PHE A 214 -17.82 -25.33 43.22
N ASP A 215 -16.99 -26.37 43.13
CA ASP A 215 -16.92 -27.47 44.10
C ASP A 215 -15.70 -27.32 45.03
N ALA A 216 -15.95 -27.07 46.30
CA ALA A 216 -14.90 -26.94 47.32
C ALA A 216 -14.05 -28.21 47.47
N LYS A 217 -14.63 -29.41 47.35
CA LYS A 217 -13.87 -30.67 47.47
C LYS A 217 -12.88 -30.81 46.30
N LYS A 218 -13.29 -30.37 45.11
CA LYS A 218 -12.45 -30.38 43.89
C LYS A 218 -11.28 -29.39 43.98
N TYR A 219 -11.49 -28.25 44.67
CA TYR A 219 -10.45 -27.27 44.95
C TYR A 219 -9.38 -27.81 45.91
N PHE A 220 -9.77 -28.35 47.08
CA PHE A 220 -8.81 -28.90 48.05
C PHE A 220 -8.07 -30.15 47.53
N LYS A 221 -8.65 -30.90 46.58
CA LYS A 221 -7.97 -32.00 45.86
C LYS A 221 -7.05 -31.53 44.71
N LEU A 222 -6.84 -30.22 44.54
CA LEU A 222 -6.03 -29.62 43.46
C LEU A 222 -6.49 -30.00 42.03
N SER A 223 -7.71 -30.50 41.87
CA SER A 223 -8.21 -30.94 40.56
C SER A 223 -8.50 -29.73 39.67
N TYR A 224 -9.06 -28.64 40.22
CA TYR A 224 -9.21 -27.38 39.49
C TYR A 224 -7.88 -26.76 39.07
N LEU A 225 -6.83 -26.88 39.89
CA LEU A 225 -5.50 -26.41 39.53
C LEU A 225 -4.99 -27.11 38.26
N LYS A 226 -5.13 -28.44 38.20
CA LYS A 226 -4.73 -29.25 37.03
C LYS A 226 -5.53 -28.87 35.78
N GLU A 227 -6.84 -28.73 35.90
CA GLU A 227 -7.73 -28.35 34.78
C GLU A 227 -7.42 -26.95 34.26
N ASN A 228 -7.31 -25.96 35.15
CA ASN A 228 -7.04 -24.58 34.77
C ASN A 228 -5.64 -24.45 34.14
N LEU A 229 -4.62 -25.14 34.67
CA LEU A 229 -3.28 -25.18 34.06
C LEU A 229 -3.29 -25.88 32.69
N SER A 230 -4.10 -26.93 32.53
CA SER A 230 -4.27 -27.59 31.23
C SER A 230 -4.89 -26.65 30.20
N ALA A 231 -5.94 -25.91 30.57
CA ALA A 231 -6.59 -24.93 29.70
C ALA A 231 -5.63 -23.83 29.23
N ILE A 232 -4.74 -23.37 30.11
CA ILE A 232 -3.71 -22.38 29.76
C ILE A 232 -2.66 -22.97 28.82
N ARG A 233 -2.25 -24.23 29.02
CA ARG A 233 -1.24 -24.92 28.20
C ARG A 233 -1.74 -25.29 26.79
N GLN A 234 -3.05 -25.36 26.57
CA GLN A 234 -3.61 -25.68 25.24
C GLN A 234 -3.23 -24.65 24.19
N ASN A 235 -3.11 -23.37 24.56
CA ASN A 235 -2.69 -22.32 23.64
C ASN A 235 -1.20 -21.99 23.86
N GLN A 236 -0.36 -22.41 22.93
CA GLN A 236 1.10 -22.21 23.02
C GLN A 236 1.49 -20.73 23.14
N ASN A 237 0.80 -19.81 22.47
CA ASN A 237 1.10 -18.38 22.55
C ASN A 237 0.82 -17.81 23.95
N ILE A 238 -0.27 -18.25 24.57
CA ILE A 238 -0.62 -17.86 25.96
C ILE A 238 0.41 -18.43 26.93
N TRP A 239 0.69 -19.74 26.84
CA TRP A 239 1.63 -20.41 27.72
C TRP A 239 3.02 -19.79 27.67
N LEU A 240 3.57 -19.58 26.47
CA LEU A 240 4.89 -18.97 26.29
C LEU A 240 4.95 -17.54 26.81
N SER A 241 3.90 -16.76 26.62
CA SER A 241 3.84 -15.38 27.12
C SER A 241 3.83 -15.32 28.65
N ILE A 242 3.07 -16.22 29.30
CA ILE A 242 3.03 -16.30 30.76
C ILE A 242 4.38 -16.73 31.32
N ILE A 243 5.05 -17.71 30.71
CA ILE A 243 6.39 -18.14 31.13
C ILE A 243 7.39 -16.99 30.97
N GLY A 244 7.37 -16.27 29.85
CA GLY A 244 8.22 -15.09 29.64
C GLY A 244 8.05 -14.05 30.74
N LEU A 245 6.81 -13.65 31.03
CA LEU A 245 6.50 -12.70 32.11
C LEU A 245 6.92 -13.23 33.49
N SER A 246 6.70 -14.52 33.75
CA SER A 246 7.04 -15.16 35.02
C SER A 246 8.56 -15.13 35.26
N VAL A 247 9.36 -15.42 34.23
CA VAL A 247 10.83 -15.33 34.32
C VAL A 247 11.28 -13.89 34.54
N PHE A 248 10.71 -12.91 33.82
CA PHE A 248 11.05 -11.50 34.02
C PHE A 248 10.80 -11.02 35.45
N TRP A 249 9.61 -11.31 36.00
CA TRP A 249 9.29 -10.91 37.38
C TRP A 249 10.11 -11.69 38.41
N GLY A 250 10.40 -12.97 38.17
CA GLY A 250 11.32 -13.75 39.00
C GLY A 250 12.72 -13.13 39.05
N VAL A 251 13.29 -12.81 37.89
CA VAL A 251 14.60 -12.12 37.78
C VAL A 251 14.56 -10.74 38.43
N SER A 252 13.48 -9.97 38.25
CA SER A 252 13.31 -8.65 38.87
C SER A 252 13.34 -8.74 40.41
N GLN A 253 12.78 -9.81 41.00
CA GLN A 253 12.89 -10.04 42.45
C GLN A 253 14.32 -10.29 42.90
N VAL A 254 15.12 -11.03 42.12
CA VAL A 254 16.55 -11.22 42.42
C VAL A 254 17.28 -9.87 42.40
N VAL A 255 17.02 -9.02 41.41
CA VAL A 255 17.62 -7.68 41.31
C VAL A 255 17.27 -6.83 42.53
N ILE A 256 15.99 -6.75 42.91
CA ILE A 256 15.54 -5.96 44.05
C ILE A 256 16.15 -6.47 45.36
N ALA A 257 16.20 -7.79 45.56
CA ALA A 257 16.71 -8.39 46.79
C ALA A 257 18.24 -8.35 46.91
N ALA A 258 18.97 -8.60 45.83
CA ALA A 258 20.44 -8.72 45.85
C ALA A 258 21.17 -7.37 45.67
N PHE A 259 20.52 -6.36 45.08
CA PHE A 259 21.18 -5.10 44.75
C PHE A 259 21.73 -4.32 45.95
N PRO A 260 21.03 -4.18 47.09
CA PRO A 260 21.59 -3.47 48.25
C PRO A 260 22.91 -4.07 48.74
N ALA A 261 22.99 -5.40 48.82
CA ALA A 261 24.20 -6.11 49.20
C ALA A 261 25.33 -5.97 48.16
N HIS A 262 24.97 -5.96 46.87
CA HIS A 262 25.91 -5.77 45.77
C HIS A 262 26.48 -4.34 45.71
N TYR A 263 25.65 -3.32 45.94
CA TYR A 263 26.06 -1.92 45.99
C TYR A 263 27.08 -1.70 47.12
N LYS A 264 26.80 -2.24 48.32
CA LYS A 264 27.71 -2.19 49.46
C LYS A 264 29.06 -2.84 49.16
N MET A 265 29.05 -3.98 48.48
CA MET A 265 30.27 -4.70 48.10
C MET A 265 31.14 -3.93 47.09
N ILE A 266 30.54 -3.28 46.09
CA ILE A 266 31.29 -2.61 45.00
C ILE A 266 31.75 -1.21 45.37
N PHE A 267 30.88 -0.42 46.02
CA PHE A 267 31.15 1.00 46.27
C PHE A 267 31.64 1.27 47.70
N ASN A 268 31.67 0.26 48.57
CA ASN A 268 31.96 0.40 50.00
C ASN A 268 31.11 1.52 50.65
N ASP A 269 29.87 1.65 50.17
CA ASP A 269 28.88 2.66 50.53
C ASP A 269 27.54 1.94 50.67
N ASP A 270 26.73 2.30 51.66
CA ASP A 270 25.41 1.71 51.90
C ASP A 270 24.28 2.76 51.93
N ASN A 271 24.51 3.88 51.25
CA ASN A 271 23.51 4.93 51.06
C ASN A 271 22.20 4.39 50.45
N ALA A 272 21.21 4.19 51.33
CA ALA A 272 19.89 3.67 50.96
C ALA A 272 19.18 4.57 49.93
N LEU A 273 19.39 5.88 49.98
CA LEU A 273 18.81 6.82 49.00
C LEU A 273 19.41 6.61 47.61
N ALA A 274 20.73 6.38 47.52
CA ALA A 274 21.40 6.07 46.25
C ALA A 274 20.93 4.73 45.66
N ILE A 275 20.81 3.69 46.50
CA ILE A 275 20.30 2.37 46.11
C ILE A 275 18.87 2.48 45.57
N GLN A 276 17.99 3.16 46.30
CA GLN A 276 16.59 3.36 45.89
C GLN A 276 16.48 4.23 44.64
N ALA A 277 17.30 5.28 44.51
CA ALA A 277 17.34 6.12 43.31
C ALA A 277 17.74 5.31 42.07
N ILE A 278 18.79 4.50 42.16
CA ILE A 278 19.23 3.63 41.05
C ILE A 278 18.13 2.64 40.68
N LEU A 279 17.48 1.99 41.65
CA LEU A 279 16.34 1.10 41.37
C LEU A 279 15.15 1.86 40.76
N ALA A 280 14.87 3.09 41.20
CA ALA A 280 13.80 3.92 40.64
C ALA A 280 14.08 4.34 39.18
N VAL A 281 15.35 4.47 38.78
CA VAL A 281 15.72 4.69 37.37
C VAL A 281 15.26 3.53 36.48
N SER A 282 15.25 2.29 36.97
CA SER A 282 14.69 1.17 36.21
C SER A 282 13.19 1.34 35.94
N ALA A 283 12.43 1.90 36.88
CA ALA A 283 11.02 2.18 36.71
C ALA A 283 10.78 3.27 35.63
N ILE A 284 11.63 4.31 35.58
CA ILE A 284 11.63 5.29 34.47
C ILE A 284 11.94 4.59 33.14
N GLY A 285 12.90 3.67 33.14
CA GLY A 285 13.19 2.78 32.01
C GLY A 285 11.94 2.03 31.55
N ILE A 286 11.21 1.37 32.47
CA ILE A 286 9.98 0.62 32.14
C ILE A 286 8.94 1.54 31.51
N ILE A 287 8.74 2.76 32.02
CA ILE A 287 7.82 3.74 31.43
C ILE A 287 8.20 4.03 29.97
N ALA A 288 9.47 4.37 29.71
CA ALA A 288 9.96 4.67 28.37
C ALA A 288 9.87 3.45 27.42
N GLY A 289 10.22 2.27 27.92
CA GLY A 289 10.16 1.00 27.19
C GLY A 289 8.72 0.61 26.84
N SER A 290 7.79 0.72 27.79
CA SER A 290 6.38 0.39 27.60
C SER A 290 5.68 1.35 26.63
N TYR A 291 6.01 2.65 26.68
CA TYR A 291 5.54 3.60 25.68
C TYR A 291 6.07 3.25 24.28
N THR A 292 7.36 2.90 24.18
CA THR A 292 8.00 2.51 22.91
C THR A 292 7.34 1.26 22.32
N ALA A 293 7.14 0.22 23.13
CA ALA A 293 6.46 -1.01 22.70
C ALA A 293 5.00 -0.78 22.28
N GLY A 294 4.27 0.07 23.02
CA GLY A 294 2.92 0.47 22.65
C GLY A 294 2.87 1.21 21.31
N ALA A 295 3.81 2.13 21.07
CA ALA A 295 3.90 2.87 19.81
C ALA A 295 4.28 1.98 18.62
N MET A 296 5.12 0.96 18.83
CA MET A 296 5.47 -0.04 17.82
C MET A 296 4.33 -1.01 17.51
N SER A 297 3.44 -1.25 18.48
CA SER A 297 2.27 -2.15 18.36
C SER A 297 0.99 -1.40 17.95
N LYS A 298 1.09 -0.52 16.96
CA LYS A 298 -0.06 0.24 16.45
C LYS A 298 -0.83 -0.60 15.43
N PHE A 299 -2.12 -0.86 15.69
CA PHE A 299 -3.05 -1.69 14.89
C PHE A 299 -2.83 -3.21 14.97
N HIS A 300 -1.69 -3.70 15.49
CA HIS A 300 -1.44 -5.10 15.79
C HIS A 300 -0.42 -5.24 16.94
N ILE A 301 -0.34 -6.41 17.57
CA ILE A 301 0.64 -6.69 18.63
C ILE A 301 1.98 -7.04 17.98
N GLU A 302 3.01 -6.21 18.18
CA GLU A 302 4.34 -6.47 17.61
C GLU A 302 5.11 -7.42 18.52
N LEU A 303 4.98 -8.73 18.28
CA LEU A 303 5.73 -9.74 19.04
C LEU A 303 7.22 -9.79 18.68
N GLY A 304 7.64 -9.18 17.56
CA GLY A 304 9.05 -9.17 17.12
C GLY A 304 10.01 -8.45 18.06
N ILE A 305 9.51 -7.54 18.91
CA ILE A 305 10.33 -6.83 19.90
C ILE A 305 10.62 -7.64 21.18
N VAL A 306 9.91 -8.74 21.41
CA VAL A 306 10.08 -9.59 22.62
C VAL A 306 11.51 -10.14 22.72
N PRO A 307 12.10 -10.77 21.68
CA PRO A 307 13.49 -11.19 21.72
C PRO A 307 14.49 -10.07 22.01
N VAL A 308 14.24 -8.86 21.49
CA VAL A 308 15.11 -7.70 21.73
C VAL A 308 15.01 -7.22 23.17
N GLY A 309 13.79 -7.20 23.74
CA GLY A 309 13.60 -6.99 25.17
C GLY A 309 14.36 -8.02 26.00
N ALA A 310 14.19 -9.31 25.72
CA ALA A 310 14.85 -10.39 26.46
C ALA A 310 16.39 -10.32 26.39
N PHE A 311 16.94 -10.10 25.19
CA PHE A 311 18.38 -9.98 24.99
C PHE A 311 18.95 -8.70 25.62
N GLY A 312 18.20 -7.59 25.55
CA GLY A 312 18.55 -6.34 26.21
C GLY A 312 18.55 -6.45 27.74
N ILE A 313 17.61 -7.19 28.32
CA ILE A 313 17.61 -7.52 29.76
C ILE A 313 18.87 -8.33 30.12
N PHE A 314 19.21 -9.35 29.33
CA PHE A 314 20.44 -10.14 29.50
C PHE A 314 21.69 -9.23 29.53
N LEU A 315 21.88 -8.38 28.52
CA LEU A 315 23.03 -7.48 28.45
C LEU A 315 23.05 -6.52 29.63
N SER A 316 21.88 -5.98 29.98
CA SER A 316 21.76 -5.05 31.11
C SER A 316 22.22 -5.70 32.41
N LEU A 317 21.75 -6.92 32.72
CA LEU A 317 22.13 -7.64 33.94
C LEU A 317 23.59 -8.10 33.95
N PHE A 318 24.11 -8.55 32.81
CA PHE A 318 25.50 -8.96 32.68
C PHE A 318 26.45 -7.80 33.01
N PHE A 319 26.20 -6.62 32.42
CA PHE A 319 27.01 -5.44 32.72
C PHE A 319 26.71 -4.86 34.11
N PHE A 320 25.47 -4.96 34.58
CA PHE A 320 25.08 -4.51 35.92
C PHE A 320 25.90 -5.21 37.01
N GLY A 321 26.04 -6.54 36.94
CA GLY A 321 26.79 -7.34 37.93
C GLY A 321 28.33 -7.20 37.85
N SER A 322 28.86 -6.70 36.73
CA SER A 322 30.31 -6.53 36.49
C SER A 322 30.76 -5.07 36.51
N SER A 323 29.87 -4.13 36.83
CA SER A 323 30.18 -2.70 36.78
C SER A 323 30.88 -2.20 38.05
N SER A 324 31.81 -1.28 37.90
CA SER A 324 32.54 -0.63 39.01
C SER A 324 32.24 0.87 39.17
N SER A 325 31.28 1.41 38.41
CA SER A 325 30.93 2.84 38.41
C SER A 325 29.44 3.06 38.61
N ILE A 326 29.09 4.02 39.48
CA ILE A 326 27.70 4.40 39.79
C ILE A 326 26.94 4.80 38.52
N LEU A 327 27.59 5.54 37.61
CA LEU A 327 26.98 5.94 36.34
C LEU A 327 26.63 4.73 35.48
N SER A 328 27.56 3.77 35.38
CA SER A 328 27.37 2.55 34.59
C SER A 328 26.28 1.66 35.17
N VAL A 329 26.22 1.48 36.49
CA VAL A 329 25.13 0.76 37.17
C VAL A 329 23.78 1.46 36.95
N THR A 330 23.75 2.79 37.02
CA THR A 330 22.54 3.59 36.76
C THR A 330 22.04 3.44 35.32
N LEU A 331 22.95 3.46 34.34
CA LEU A 331 22.62 3.22 32.93
C LEU A 331 22.13 1.79 32.71
N CYS A 332 22.75 0.80 33.34
CA CYS A 332 22.30 -0.59 33.27
C CYS A 332 20.93 -0.77 33.94
N SER A 333 20.64 -0.06 35.03
CA SER A 333 19.32 -0.02 35.67
C SER A 333 18.25 0.54 34.74
N PHE A 334 18.54 1.68 34.09
CA PHE A 334 17.66 2.25 33.07
C PHE A 334 17.43 1.27 31.91
N ALA A 335 18.50 0.66 31.39
CA ALA A 335 18.43 -0.29 30.28
C ALA A 335 17.63 -1.54 30.65
N PHE A 336 17.84 -2.10 31.84
CA PHE A 336 17.05 -3.23 32.37
C PHE A 336 15.57 -2.87 32.38
N GLY A 337 15.22 -1.69 32.88
CA GLY A 337 13.87 -1.17 32.87
C GLY A 337 13.30 -0.99 31.46
N PHE A 338 14.04 -0.32 30.58
CA PHE A 338 13.63 -0.04 29.20
C PHE A 338 13.35 -1.32 28.41
N PHE A 339 14.27 -2.28 28.46
CA PHE A 339 14.10 -3.58 27.80
C PHE A 339 13.02 -4.44 28.48
N GLY A 340 12.84 -4.30 29.80
CA GLY A 340 11.70 -4.85 30.54
C GLY A 340 10.36 -4.32 30.04
N GLY A 341 10.23 -3.00 29.88
CA GLY A 341 9.03 -2.37 29.32
C GLY A 341 8.73 -2.82 27.88
N ILE A 342 9.77 -3.00 27.07
CA ILE A 342 9.67 -3.56 25.70
C ILE A 342 9.20 -5.01 25.71
N PHE A 343 9.60 -5.78 26.71
CA PHE A 343 9.29 -7.20 26.86
C PHE A 343 7.88 -7.45 27.40
N ILE A 344 7.45 -6.72 28.44
CA ILE A 344 6.19 -6.98 29.18
C ILE A 344 4.95 -6.66 28.34
N VAL A 345 4.94 -5.51 27.67
CA VAL A 345 3.77 -4.98 26.95
C VAL A 345 3.23 -5.94 25.88
N PRO A 346 4.04 -6.42 24.91
CA PRO A 346 3.55 -7.33 23.87
C PRO A 346 3.11 -8.68 24.45
N LEU A 347 3.74 -9.20 25.50
CA LEU A 347 3.34 -10.46 26.13
C LEU A 347 1.98 -10.35 26.83
N ASN A 348 1.75 -9.28 27.61
CA ASN A 348 0.44 -9.04 28.24
C ASN A 348 -0.67 -8.86 27.21
N ALA A 349 -0.39 -8.09 26.14
CA ALA A 349 -1.34 -7.92 25.04
C ALA A 349 -1.64 -9.25 24.34
N THR A 350 -0.65 -10.13 24.19
CA THR A 350 -0.79 -11.44 23.54
C THR A 350 -1.67 -12.39 24.34
N ILE A 351 -1.49 -12.45 25.67
CA ILE A 351 -2.35 -13.23 26.56
C ILE A 351 -3.80 -12.76 26.43
N GLN A 352 -4.04 -11.44 26.49
CA GLN A 352 -5.39 -10.87 26.33
C GLN A 352 -5.98 -11.17 24.95
N TYR A 353 -5.17 -11.10 23.89
CA TYR A 353 -5.64 -11.31 22.53
C TYR A 353 -6.10 -12.76 22.29
N PHE A 354 -5.26 -13.74 22.64
CA PHE A 354 -5.55 -15.15 22.37
C PHE A 354 -6.50 -15.78 23.38
N ALA A 355 -6.70 -15.16 24.55
CA ALA A 355 -7.65 -15.66 25.53
C ALA A 355 -9.10 -15.54 25.01
N PRO A 356 -9.85 -16.66 24.95
CA PRO A 356 -11.27 -16.63 24.65
C PRO A 356 -12.04 -15.85 25.72
N ASP A 357 -13.09 -15.13 25.32
CA ASP A 357 -13.81 -14.26 26.26
C ASP A 357 -14.48 -15.03 27.41
N LYS A 358 -14.84 -16.32 27.14
CA LYS A 358 -15.44 -17.28 28.10
C LYS A 358 -14.47 -17.78 29.18
N THR A 359 -13.17 -17.82 28.90
CA THR A 359 -12.13 -18.36 29.81
C THR A 359 -11.07 -17.33 30.19
N MET A 360 -11.32 -16.07 29.84
CA MET A 360 -10.42 -14.93 30.08
C MET A 360 -10.04 -14.79 31.56
N GLY A 361 -10.99 -14.95 32.47
CA GLY A 361 -10.80 -14.86 33.91
C GLY A 361 -9.85 -15.94 34.42
N LYS A 362 -10.08 -17.21 34.05
CA LYS A 362 -9.16 -18.32 34.37
C LYS A 362 -7.75 -18.08 33.82
N ILE A 363 -7.62 -17.60 32.59
CA ILE A 363 -6.31 -17.35 31.96
C ILE A 363 -5.57 -16.21 32.68
N MET A 364 -6.23 -15.09 32.97
CA MET A 364 -5.62 -13.95 33.68
C MET A 364 -5.27 -14.29 35.13
N ALA A 365 -6.12 -15.05 35.82
CA ALA A 365 -5.81 -15.56 37.16
C ALA A 365 -4.60 -16.51 37.14
N GLY A 366 -4.49 -17.35 36.10
CA GLY A 366 -3.37 -18.26 35.92
C GLY A 366 -2.06 -17.56 35.58
N ASN A 367 -2.13 -16.45 34.81
CA ASN A 367 -1.00 -15.57 34.58
C ASN A 367 -0.45 -15.01 35.90
N ASN A 368 -1.33 -14.48 36.76
CA ASN A 368 -0.93 -14.00 38.09
C ASN A 368 -0.34 -15.13 38.94
N PHE A 369 -0.99 -16.30 38.98
CA PHE A 369 -0.55 -17.46 39.74
C PHE A 369 0.89 -17.87 39.39
N LEU A 370 1.21 -18.03 38.10
CA LEU A 370 2.54 -18.44 37.64
C LEU A 370 3.61 -17.37 37.90
N GLN A 371 3.28 -16.09 37.72
CA GLN A 371 4.20 -14.99 38.02
C GLN A 371 4.55 -14.94 39.51
N ASN A 372 3.55 -15.07 40.40
CA ASN A 372 3.77 -15.07 41.85
C ASN A 372 4.58 -16.28 42.33
N ILE A 373 4.32 -17.47 41.79
CA ILE A 373 5.15 -18.65 42.05
C ILE A 373 6.58 -18.43 41.62
N SER A 374 6.80 -17.87 40.43
CA SER A 374 8.14 -17.59 39.92
C SER A 374 8.89 -16.59 40.79
N MET A 375 8.22 -15.53 41.24
CA MET A 375 8.80 -14.55 42.18
C MET A 375 9.28 -15.20 43.48
N ILE A 376 8.44 -16.04 44.10
CA ILE A 376 8.82 -16.78 45.33
C ILE A 376 9.97 -17.76 45.04
N LEU A 377 9.89 -18.51 43.93
CA LEU A 377 10.91 -19.49 43.56
C LEU A 377 12.27 -18.84 43.36
N PHE A 378 12.35 -17.73 42.63
CA PHE A 378 13.61 -17.00 42.40
C PHE A 378 14.17 -16.38 43.69
N LEU A 379 13.30 -15.94 44.62
CA LEU A 379 13.73 -15.48 45.93
C LEU A 379 14.33 -16.63 46.75
N LEU A 380 13.67 -17.79 46.80
CA LEU A 380 14.17 -18.98 47.49
C LEU A 380 15.48 -19.49 46.88
N ILE A 381 15.58 -19.49 45.54
CA ILE A 381 16.83 -19.81 44.84
C ILE A 381 17.92 -18.82 45.24
N SER A 382 17.64 -17.52 45.28
CA SER A 382 18.62 -16.51 45.69
C SER A 382 19.12 -16.75 47.10
N ILE A 383 18.21 -17.05 48.05
CA ILE A 383 18.57 -17.42 49.43
C ILE A 383 19.45 -18.67 49.45
N ALA A 384 19.09 -19.72 48.70
CA ALA A 384 19.88 -20.94 48.62
C ALA A 384 21.27 -20.71 48.02
N LEU A 385 21.39 -19.90 46.98
CA LEU A 385 22.67 -19.55 46.36
C LEU A 385 23.55 -18.71 47.30
N VAL A 386 22.96 -17.80 48.08
CA VAL A 386 23.67 -17.06 49.13
C VAL A 386 24.18 -18.02 50.22
N TYR A 387 23.35 -18.99 50.63
CA TYR A 387 23.77 -20.03 51.59
C TYR A 387 24.93 -20.90 51.05
N LEU A 388 24.96 -21.15 49.73
CA LEU A 388 26.08 -21.80 49.03
C LEU A 388 27.30 -20.89 48.82
N GLN A 389 27.35 -19.72 49.46
CA GLN A 389 28.44 -18.74 49.38
C GLN A 389 28.70 -18.19 47.96
N ILE A 390 27.67 -18.17 47.10
CA ILE A 390 27.77 -17.52 45.80
C ILE A 390 27.74 -16.00 45.99
N SER A 391 28.70 -15.30 45.36
CA SER A 391 28.78 -13.84 45.43
C SER A 391 27.57 -13.15 44.79
N THR A 392 27.29 -11.91 45.19
CA THR A 392 26.20 -11.11 44.58
C THR A 392 26.40 -10.90 43.08
N THR A 393 27.65 -10.74 42.62
CA THR A 393 27.99 -10.77 41.18
C THR A 393 27.57 -12.08 40.52
N GLY A 394 27.80 -13.22 41.18
CA GLY A 394 27.37 -14.53 40.70
C GLY A 394 25.84 -14.63 40.56
N LEU A 395 25.06 -14.01 41.45
CA LEU A 395 23.59 -13.95 41.35
C LEU A 395 23.13 -13.16 40.11
N PHE A 396 23.76 -12.01 39.81
CA PHE A 396 23.44 -11.23 38.61
C PHE A 396 23.84 -11.96 37.32
N ILE A 397 24.98 -12.65 37.30
CA ILE A 397 25.41 -13.46 36.15
C ILE A 397 24.45 -14.65 35.95
N PHE A 398 24.01 -15.31 37.02
CA PHE A 398 23.00 -16.36 36.95
C PHE A 398 21.68 -15.83 36.35
N ALA A 399 21.20 -14.70 36.84
CA ALA A 399 20.00 -14.05 36.31
C ALA A 399 20.15 -13.68 34.82
N ALA A 400 21.30 -13.13 34.43
CA ALA A 400 21.62 -12.82 33.04
C ALA A 400 21.62 -14.08 32.16
N PHE A 401 22.19 -15.19 32.63
CA PHE A 401 22.21 -16.46 31.91
C PHE A 401 20.82 -17.04 31.67
N VAL A 402 19.93 -16.97 32.67
CA VAL A 402 18.52 -17.36 32.52
C VAL A 402 17.83 -16.53 31.43
N CYS A 403 18.05 -15.20 31.42
CA CYS A 403 17.52 -14.32 30.38
C CYS A 403 18.11 -14.63 28.99
N PHE A 404 19.39 -15.00 28.91
CA PHE A 404 20.03 -15.39 27.66
C PHE A 404 19.38 -16.64 27.05
N ILE A 405 19.19 -17.71 27.83
CA ILE A 405 18.49 -18.93 27.38
C ILE A 405 17.06 -18.59 26.91
N GLY A 406 16.33 -17.80 27.71
CA GLY A 406 14.98 -17.36 27.36
C GLY A 406 14.94 -16.57 26.04
N SER A 407 15.93 -15.71 25.80
CA SER A 407 16.04 -14.92 24.58
C SER A 407 16.29 -15.80 23.34
N LEU A 408 17.19 -16.78 23.43
CA LEU A 408 17.50 -17.71 22.34
C LEU A 408 16.27 -18.55 21.99
N TYR A 409 15.56 -19.05 23.01
CA TYR A 409 14.33 -19.80 22.81
C TYR A 409 13.22 -18.97 22.15
N ALA A 410 13.05 -17.70 22.55
CA ALA A 410 12.07 -16.80 21.93
C ALA A 410 12.37 -16.54 20.44
N ILE A 411 13.65 -16.38 20.06
CA ILE A 411 14.06 -16.21 18.66
C ILE A 411 13.71 -17.44 17.83
N LEU A 412 13.96 -18.64 18.37
CA LEU A 412 13.70 -19.90 17.68
C LEU A 412 12.20 -20.18 17.48
N GLN A 413 11.35 -19.72 18.41
CA GLN A 413 9.89 -19.90 18.29
C GLN A 413 9.22 -18.85 17.38
N LEU A 414 9.78 -17.64 17.29
CA LEU A 414 9.20 -16.53 16.51
C LEU A 414 10.16 -16.01 15.39
N PRO A 415 10.64 -16.89 14.49
CA PRO A 415 11.70 -16.56 13.54
C PRO A 415 11.29 -15.47 12.54
N HIS A 416 10.03 -15.51 12.10
CA HIS A 416 9.45 -14.55 11.15
C HIS A 416 9.33 -13.13 11.72
N LEU A 417 8.96 -13.00 12.99
CA LEU A 417 8.82 -11.71 13.67
C LEU A 417 10.19 -11.09 13.99
N PHE A 418 11.16 -11.91 14.39
CA PHE A 418 12.53 -11.46 14.59
C PHE A 418 13.17 -10.98 13.28
N THR A 419 12.96 -11.74 12.20
CA THR A 419 13.46 -11.38 10.86
C THR A 419 12.83 -10.08 10.35
N ARG A 420 11.52 -9.89 10.57
CA ARG A 420 10.83 -8.62 10.29
C ARG A 420 11.49 -7.47 11.05
N LEU A 421 11.81 -7.63 12.33
CA LEU A 421 12.44 -6.59 13.13
C LEU A 421 13.86 -6.26 12.65
N LEU A 422 14.67 -7.26 12.28
CA LEU A 422 16.04 -7.06 11.80
C LEU A 422 16.09 -6.44 10.39
N LEU A 423 15.25 -6.91 9.48
CA LEU A 423 15.32 -6.52 8.06
C LEU A 423 14.53 -5.24 7.76
N MET A 424 13.51 -4.91 8.56
CA MET A 424 12.71 -3.72 8.31
C MET A 424 13.50 -2.40 8.42
N PRO A 425 14.42 -2.18 9.38
CA PRO A 425 15.31 -1.02 9.39
C PRO A 425 16.16 -0.92 8.12
N ILE A 426 16.74 -2.04 7.67
CA ILE A 426 17.57 -2.12 6.46
C ILE A 426 16.75 -1.71 5.23
N LEU A 427 15.54 -2.23 5.11
CA LEU A 427 14.64 -1.90 4.02
C LEU A 427 14.15 -0.44 4.10
N LYS A 428 13.85 0.07 5.29
CA LYS A 428 13.43 1.48 5.50
C LYS A 428 14.50 2.52 5.13
N THR A 429 15.76 2.11 4.98
CA THR A 429 16.83 2.95 4.46
C THR A 429 16.51 3.43 3.05
N ASN A 430 16.11 2.51 2.14
CA ASN A 430 15.89 2.81 0.72
C ASN A 430 14.42 2.75 0.29
N TYR A 431 13.54 2.21 1.12
CA TYR A 431 12.14 1.97 0.80
C TYR A 431 11.20 2.59 1.84
N ARG A 432 10.02 3.02 1.39
CA ARG A 432 8.88 3.41 2.22
C ARG A 432 7.83 2.32 2.13
N PHE A 433 7.51 1.68 3.25
CA PHE A 433 6.57 0.57 3.29
C PHE A 433 5.17 1.05 3.67
N HIS A 434 4.19 0.69 2.86
CA HIS A 434 2.77 0.91 3.10
C HIS A 434 2.04 -0.42 3.01
N VAL A 435 1.17 -0.69 3.98
CA VAL A 435 0.33 -1.89 4.00
C VAL A 435 -1.13 -1.43 3.93
N GLU A 436 -1.85 -1.89 2.92
CA GLU A 436 -3.27 -1.59 2.70
C GLU A 436 -4.12 -2.83 2.96
N GLY A 437 -5.31 -2.64 3.51
CA GLY A 437 -6.26 -3.73 3.70
C GLY A 437 -5.84 -4.80 4.71
N LEU A 438 -4.89 -4.52 5.62
CA LEU A 438 -4.40 -5.51 6.61
C LEU A 438 -5.53 -6.16 7.42
N LYS A 439 -6.59 -5.41 7.72
CA LYS A 439 -7.82 -5.91 8.37
C LYS A 439 -8.52 -7.07 7.65
N ASN A 440 -8.25 -7.23 6.35
CA ASN A 440 -8.82 -8.29 5.54
C ASN A 440 -8.10 -9.63 5.74
N LEU A 441 -6.87 -9.60 6.27
CA LEU A 441 -6.14 -10.81 6.64
C LEU A 441 -6.76 -11.38 7.94
N PRO A 442 -7.28 -12.62 7.94
CA PRO A 442 -7.92 -13.18 9.12
C PRO A 442 -6.92 -13.33 10.27
N GLN A 443 -7.37 -12.92 11.45
CA GLN A 443 -6.61 -12.91 12.70
C GLN A 443 -6.32 -14.33 13.23
N SER A 444 -7.18 -15.30 12.90
CA SER A 444 -7.08 -16.73 13.26
C SER A 444 -7.63 -17.61 12.13
N GLY A 445 -7.36 -18.91 12.20
CA GLY A 445 -7.77 -19.87 11.15
C GLY A 445 -6.82 -19.87 9.94
N GLY A 446 -7.01 -20.86 9.06
CA GLY A 446 -6.19 -21.04 7.87
C GLY A 446 -6.47 -19.97 6.84
N ALA A 447 -5.44 -19.45 6.17
CA ALA A 447 -5.61 -18.46 5.11
C ALA A 447 -4.66 -18.72 3.95
N LEU A 448 -5.21 -18.76 2.73
CA LEU A 448 -4.44 -18.89 1.50
C LEU A 448 -4.28 -17.51 0.85
N LEU A 449 -3.02 -17.04 0.74
CA LEU A 449 -2.68 -15.78 0.10
C LEU A 449 -2.30 -16.03 -1.36
N LEU A 450 -2.96 -15.35 -2.29
CA LEU A 450 -2.72 -15.45 -3.72
C LEU A 450 -2.52 -14.07 -4.33
N GLY A 451 -1.45 -13.89 -5.11
CA GLY A 451 -1.09 -12.57 -5.62
C GLY A 451 0.02 -12.59 -6.67
N ASN A 452 0.42 -11.40 -7.12
CA ASN A 452 1.42 -11.23 -8.15
C ASN A 452 2.86 -11.45 -7.64
N HIS A 453 3.78 -11.78 -8.55
CA HIS A 453 5.18 -12.02 -8.24
C HIS A 453 6.09 -11.11 -9.08
N ILE A 454 6.61 -10.04 -8.48
CA ILE A 454 7.41 -8.99 -9.13
C ILE A 454 8.92 -9.13 -8.89
N SER A 455 9.36 -9.67 -7.75
CA SER A 455 10.76 -9.60 -7.31
C SER A 455 11.24 -10.81 -6.51
N TRP A 456 12.57 -10.98 -6.40
CA TRP A 456 13.18 -12.06 -5.59
C TRP A 456 12.92 -11.93 -4.09
N ILE A 457 12.49 -10.75 -3.61
CA ILE A 457 12.25 -10.48 -2.19
C ILE A 457 10.75 -10.34 -1.87
N ASP A 458 9.86 -10.72 -2.79
CA ASP A 458 8.41 -10.62 -2.58
C ASP A 458 7.94 -11.37 -1.34
N TRP A 459 8.49 -12.57 -1.12
CA TRP A 459 8.20 -13.36 0.08
C TRP A 459 8.57 -12.58 1.35
N LEU A 460 9.70 -11.88 1.36
CA LEU A 460 10.14 -11.09 2.50
C LEU A 460 9.24 -9.87 2.70
N VAL A 461 8.90 -9.17 1.62
CA VAL A 461 8.00 -8.00 1.65
C VAL A 461 6.61 -8.39 2.16
N LEU A 462 6.07 -9.51 1.68
CA LEU A 462 4.78 -10.04 2.12
C LEU A 462 4.83 -10.48 3.59
N GLN A 463 5.92 -11.15 4.01
CA GLN A 463 6.11 -11.55 5.41
C GLN A 463 6.24 -10.34 6.34
N ILE A 464 6.90 -9.26 5.93
CA ILE A 464 7.02 -8.03 6.72
C ILE A 464 5.67 -7.32 6.85
N ALA A 465 4.82 -7.41 5.82
CA ALA A 465 3.48 -6.84 5.84
C ALA A 465 2.49 -7.66 6.69
N SER A 466 2.71 -8.97 6.80
CA SER A 466 1.85 -9.87 7.59
C SER A 466 2.31 -10.00 9.04
N PRO A 467 1.41 -9.79 10.04
CA PRO A 467 1.70 -10.08 11.44
C PRO A 467 1.75 -11.58 11.73
N ARG A 468 1.21 -12.42 10.83
CA ARG A 468 1.23 -13.88 10.95
C ARG A 468 2.40 -14.46 10.15
N GLY A 469 3.03 -15.50 10.67
CA GLY A 469 4.04 -16.26 9.93
C GLY A 469 3.41 -16.92 8.70
N ILE A 470 3.99 -16.64 7.53
CA ILE A 470 3.54 -17.16 6.24
C ILE A 470 4.41 -18.36 5.86
N LYS A 471 3.77 -19.46 5.49
CA LYS A 471 4.41 -20.59 4.81
C LYS A 471 4.41 -20.32 3.32
N PHE A 472 5.57 -20.01 2.78
CA PHE A 472 5.69 -19.75 1.34
C PHE A 472 5.80 -21.06 0.58
N VAL A 473 5.03 -21.17 -0.50
CA VAL A 473 5.20 -22.24 -1.48
C VAL A 473 6.26 -21.78 -2.49
N MET A 474 7.33 -22.56 -2.66
CA MET A 474 8.50 -22.19 -3.47
C MET A 474 8.91 -23.32 -4.41
N TYR A 475 9.32 -22.98 -5.63
CA TYR A 475 9.82 -23.98 -6.58
C TYR A 475 11.06 -24.73 -6.05
N ARG A 476 11.07 -26.07 -6.20
CA ARG A 476 12.13 -26.97 -5.70
C ARG A 476 13.53 -26.58 -6.19
N GLY A 477 13.67 -26.11 -7.43
CA GLY A 477 14.96 -25.69 -7.97
C GLY A 477 15.58 -24.51 -7.21
N ILE A 478 14.75 -23.63 -6.64
CA ILE A 478 15.20 -22.51 -5.79
C ILE A 478 15.47 -23.01 -4.36
N TYR A 479 14.55 -23.82 -3.83
CA TYR A 479 14.63 -24.36 -2.46
C TYR A 479 15.90 -25.21 -2.23
N ASN A 480 16.31 -26.00 -3.21
CA ASN A 480 17.44 -26.94 -3.10
C ASN A 480 18.82 -26.29 -3.26
N LYS A 481 18.92 -24.96 -3.42
CA LYS A 481 20.21 -24.26 -3.43
C LYS A 481 20.86 -24.40 -2.05
N TRP A 482 22.02 -25.06 -1.99
CA TRP A 482 22.68 -25.47 -0.75
C TRP A 482 22.82 -24.32 0.27
N TYR A 483 23.21 -23.13 -0.21
CA TYR A 483 23.44 -21.94 0.61
C TYR A 483 22.15 -21.26 1.13
N LEU A 484 20.97 -21.59 0.59
CA LEU A 484 19.67 -21.05 1.05
C LEU A 484 18.82 -22.09 1.78
N SER A 485 19.07 -23.38 1.55
CA SER A 485 18.24 -24.47 2.05
C SER A 485 18.02 -24.45 3.57
N TRP A 486 19.04 -24.08 4.35
CA TRP A 486 18.95 -23.96 5.81
C TRP A 486 18.04 -22.80 6.25
N ILE A 487 18.06 -21.68 5.51
CA ILE A 487 17.17 -20.52 5.74
C ILE A 487 15.73 -20.92 5.45
N PHE A 488 15.48 -21.60 4.31
CA PHE A 488 14.14 -22.01 3.94
C PHE A 488 13.54 -23.05 4.88
N LYS A 489 14.36 -23.98 5.40
CA LYS A 489 13.96 -24.90 6.48
C LYS A 489 13.59 -24.14 7.75
N PHE A 490 14.36 -23.11 8.13
CA PHE A 490 14.08 -22.27 9.29
C PHE A 490 12.72 -21.54 9.19
N PHE A 491 12.32 -21.09 8.00
CA PHE A 491 11.00 -20.49 7.76
C PHE A 491 9.87 -21.49 7.46
N LYS A 492 10.16 -22.80 7.43
CA LYS A 492 9.21 -23.86 7.03
C LYS A 492 8.59 -23.61 5.64
N VAL A 493 9.42 -23.25 4.66
CA VAL A 493 9.00 -23.07 3.25
C VAL A 493 8.57 -24.42 2.66
N ILE A 494 7.49 -24.43 1.87
CA ILE A 494 6.92 -25.62 1.24
C ILE A 494 7.46 -25.76 -0.20
N PRO A 495 8.27 -26.78 -0.51
CA PRO A 495 8.85 -26.95 -1.83
C PRO A 495 7.90 -27.62 -2.84
N ILE A 496 7.61 -26.98 -3.98
CA ILE A 496 6.76 -27.51 -5.06
C ILE A 496 7.55 -27.79 -6.36
N GLY A 497 7.20 -28.85 -7.10
CA GLY A 497 7.78 -29.15 -8.41
C GLY A 497 7.22 -28.30 -9.55
N ALA A 498 7.63 -28.58 -10.80
CA ALA A 498 7.12 -27.91 -12.02
C ALA A 498 5.66 -28.30 -12.37
N GLY A 499 5.05 -29.13 -11.52
CA GLY A 499 3.62 -29.40 -11.42
C GLY A 499 3.28 -29.65 -9.95
N ALA A 500 2.02 -29.46 -9.57
CA ALA A 500 1.59 -29.66 -8.19
C ALA A 500 1.68 -31.16 -7.83
N SER A 501 2.70 -31.57 -7.07
CA SER A 501 2.76 -32.93 -6.55
C SER A 501 1.65 -33.12 -5.52
N LYS A 502 0.97 -34.27 -5.54
CA LYS A 502 -0.08 -34.61 -4.57
C LYS A 502 0.37 -34.35 -3.13
N GLU A 503 1.61 -34.70 -2.80
CA GLU A 503 2.26 -34.43 -1.52
C GLU A 503 2.30 -32.94 -1.14
N SER A 504 2.62 -32.04 -2.08
CA SER A 504 2.71 -30.61 -1.80
C SER A 504 1.33 -30.01 -1.53
N ILE A 505 0.31 -30.46 -2.26
CA ILE A 505 -1.09 -30.04 -2.07
C ILE A 505 -1.59 -30.49 -0.69
N GLU A 506 -1.34 -31.74 -0.33
CA GLU A 506 -1.71 -32.32 0.97
C GLU A 506 -1.05 -31.54 2.12
N LEU A 507 0.24 -31.21 1.99
CA LEU A 507 0.97 -30.44 2.98
C LEU A 507 0.43 -29.00 3.13
N ILE A 508 0.12 -28.33 2.02
CA ILE A 508 -0.53 -27.00 2.05
C ILE A 508 -1.87 -27.10 2.79
N ARG A 509 -2.66 -28.13 2.51
CA ARG A 509 -3.97 -28.36 3.15
C ARG A 509 -3.82 -28.60 4.64
N GLU A 510 -2.83 -29.40 5.06
CA GLU A 510 -2.52 -29.65 6.46
C GLU A 510 -2.19 -28.34 7.20
N HIS A 511 -1.32 -27.50 6.63
CA HIS A 511 -1.00 -26.19 7.20
C HIS A 511 -2.23 -25.29 7.33
N LEU A 512 -3.11 -25.25 6.32
CA LEU A 512 -4.36 -24.49 6.38
C LEU A 512 -5.32 -25.03 7.44
N LYS A 513 -5.48 -26.35 7.57
CA LYS A 513 -6.29 -27.01 8.62
C LYS A 513 -5.75 -26.74 10.03
N ASN A 514 -4.43 -26.68 10.18
CA ASN A 514 -3.76 -26.28 11.43
C ASN A 514 -3.91 -24.79 11.75
N GLY A 515 -4.64 -24.04 10.92
CA GLY A 515 -4.89 -22.63 11.12
C GLY A 515 -3.70 -21.76 10.76
N GLU A 516 -2.78 -22.20 9.88
CA GLU A 516 -1.63 -21.42 9.44
C GLU A 516 -1.92 -20.64 8.14
N VAL A 517 -1.07 -19.63 7.86
CA VAL A 517 -1.18 -18.83 6.63
C VAL A 517 -0.21 -19.40 5.60
N VAL A 518 -0.72 -19.72 4.41
CA VAL A 518 0.09 -20.18 3.28
C VAL A 518 0.03 -19.14 2.17
N ALA A 519 1.16 -18.79 1.58
CA ALA A 519 1.21 -17.91 0.41
C ALA A 519 1.75 -18.63 -0.82
N LEU A 520 1.05 -18.43 -1.93
CA LEU A 520 1.41 -18.95 -3.23
C LEU A 520 1.38 -17.81 -4.26
N PHE A 521 2.35 -17.82 -5.16
CA PHE A 521 2.44 -16.93 -6.30
C PHE A 521 1.93 -17.66 -7.56
N PRO A 522 0.63 -17.57 -7.90
CA PRO A 522 0.04 -18.34 -9.00
C PRO A 522 0.62 -18.02 -10.38
N GLU A 523 1.35 -16.90 -10.58
CA GLU A 523 2.09 -16.67 -11.83
C GLU A 523 3.15 -17.75 -12.09
N GLY A 524 3.69 -18.38 -11.04
CA GLY A 524 4.71 -19.43 -11.14
C GLY A 524 6.12 -18.93 -11.47
N HIS A 525 6.26 -17.65 -11.82
CA HIS A 525 7.53 -17.00 -12.17
C HIS A 525 7.56 -15.56 -11.66
N ILE A 526 8.77 -14.99 -11.53
CA ILE A 526 8.94 -13.56 -11.27
C ILE A 526 8.67 -12.79 -12.57
N SER A 527 7.87 -11.73 -12.50
CA SER A 527 7.47 -10.91 -13.64
C SER A 527 8.66 -10.43 -14.49
N TYR A 528 8.47 -10.43 -15.80
CA TYR A 528 9.47 -10.04 -16.81
C TYR A 528 9.24 -8.64 -17.38
N ASN A 529 8.04 -8.09 -17.22
CA ASN A 529 7.66 -6.78 -17.77
C ASN A 529 6.84 -5.93 -16.78
N GLY A 530 6.65 -6.38 -15.54
CA GLY A 530 5.89 -5.67 -14.50
C GLY A 530 4.36 -5.82 -14.60
N GLN A 531 3.84 -6.47 -15.65
CA GLN A 531 2.42 -6.82 -15.74
C GLN A 531 2.13 -8.14 -15.02
N ILE A 532 0.86 -8.30 -14.62
CA ILE A 532 0.33 -9.56 -14.07
C ILE A 532 0.10 -10.52 -15.24
N ASN A 533 0.82 -11.64 -15.24
CA ASN A 533 0.71 -12.65 -16.28
C ASN A 533 -0.48 -13.62 -16.02
N GLU A 534 -0.60 -14.69 -16.80
CA GLU A 534 -1.50 -15.81 -16.55
C GLU A 534 -1.26 -16.42 -15.15
N PHE A 535 -2.35 -16.62 -14.41
CA PHE A 535 -2.33 -17.40 -13.17
C PHE A 535 -2.45 -18.88 -13.51
N GLN A 536 -1.45 -19.67 -13.12
CA GLN A 536 -1.42 -21.11 -13.34
C GLN A 536 -2.47 -21.83 -12.48
N LYS A 537 -3.02 -22.90 -13.03
CA LYS A 537 -3.93 -23.83 -12.32
C LYS A 537 -3.15 -24.66 -11.29
N GLY A 538 -3.84 -25.14 -10.27
CA GLY A 538 -3.34 -26.09 -9.27
C GLY A 538 -3.73 -25.72 -7.84
N PHE A 539 -3.86 -24.43 -7.52
CA PHE A 539 -4.30 -24.01 -6.19
C PHE A 539 -5.78 -24.35 -5.94
N GLU A 540 -6.57 -24.52 -7.01
CA GLU A 540 -7.95 -24.95 -6.96
C GLU A 540 -8.10 -26.32 -6.29
N LEU A 541 -7.11 -27.21 -6.47
CA LEU A 541 -7.08 -28.54 -5.84
C LEU A 541 -6.86 -28.45 -4.32
N VAL A 542 -6.15 -27.41 -3.85
CA VAL A 542 -5.98 -27.15 -2.41
C VAL A 542 -7.32 -26.79 -1.79
N ILE A 543 -8.10 -25.93 -2.45
CA ILE A 543 -9.31 -25.32 -1.87
C ILE A 543 -10.56 -26.20 -2.01
N ARG A 544 -10.65 -27.09 -3.01
CA ARG A 544 -11.84 -27.94 -3.26
C ARG A 544 -12.22 -28.86 -2.09
N GLU A 545 -11.24 -29.32 -1.32
CA GLU A 545 -11.43 -30.30 -0.25
C GLU A 545 -11.34 -29.68 1.16
N LEU A 546 -11.35 -28.34 1.26
CA LEU A 546 -11.39 -27.63 2.54
C LEU A 546 -12.84 -27.39 2.95
N GLU A 547 -13.18 -27.75 4.18
CA GLU A 547 -14.50 -27.49 4.79
C GLU A 547 -14.77 -25.99 4.93
N GLU A 548 -13.74 -25.20 5.28
CA GLU A 548 -13.78 -23.74 5.33
C GLU A 548 -12.69 -23.14 4.46
N ILE A 549 -13.10 -22.34 3.47
CA ILE A 549 -12.18 -21.63 2.57
C ILE A 549 -12.01 -20.19 3.05
N CYS A 550 -10.77 -19.74 3.19
CA CYS A 550 -10.44 -18.32 3.35
C CYS A 550 -9.26 -17.96 2.47
N ILE A 551 -9.56 -17.35 1.32
CA ILE A 551 -8.56 -16.89 0.35
C ILE A 551 -8.46 -15.37 0.46
N VAL A 552 -7.25 -14.83 0.49
CA VAL A 552 -7.04 -13.38 0.52
C VAL A 552 -6.17 -13.00 -0.68
N PRO A 553 -6.72 -12.22 -1.65
CA PRO A 553 -5.91 -11.65 -2.71
C PRO A 553 -4.84 -10.73 -2.13
N PHE A 554 -3.65 -10.71 -2.69
CA PHE A 554 -2.69 -9.64 -2.41
C PHE A 554 -2.08 -9.07 -3.68
N TYR A 555 -1.69 -7.80 -3.62
CA TYR A 555 -0.97 -7.13 -4.68
C TYR A 555 0.27 -6.44 -4.12
N LEU A 556 1.42 -6.76 -4.72
CA LEU A 556 2.71 -6.15 -4.43
C LEU A 556 2.97 -5.07 -5.49
N ARG A 557 3.31 -3.86 -5.03
CA ARG A 557 3.69 -2.74 -5.88
C ARG A 557 5.01 -2.14 -5.45
N GLY A 558 5.76 -1.59 -6.41
CA GLY A 558 6.93 -0.76 -6.14
C GLY A 558 8.27 -1.51 -6.15
N LEU A 559 8.24 -2.84 -6.29
CA LEU A 559 9.45 -3.66 -6.44
C LEU A 559 9.94 -3.75 -7.90
N TRP A 560 9.08 -3.50 -8.89
CA TRP A 560 9.47 -3.46 -10.30
C TRP A 560 10.38 -2.26 -10.59
N GLY A 561 11.58 -2.50 -11.12
CA GLY A 561 12.64 -1.50 -11.21
C GLY A 561 13.48 -1.36 -9.94
N SER A 562 13.30 -2.20 -8.92
CA SER A 562 14.29 -2.32 -7.84
C SER A 562 15.47 -3.18 -8.27
N SER A 563 16.56 -3.15 -7.50
CA SER A 563 17.69 -4.08 -7.65
C SER A 563 17.27 -5.55 -7.56
N PHE A 564 16.10 -5.83 -6.97
CA PHE A 564 15.55 -7.17 -6.79
C PHE A 564 14.56 -7.60 -7.88
N SER A 565 14.42 -6.84 -8.97
CA SER A 565 13.54 -7.17 -10.09
C SER A 565 14.30 -7.50 -11.37
N ARG A 566 13.60 -8.09 -12.35
CA ARG A 566 14.10 -8.37 -13.70
C ARG A 566 14.08 -7.16 -14.65
N ALA A 567 13.73 -5.98 -14.15
CA ALA A 567 13.80 -4.75 -14.92
C ALA A 567 15.22 -4.48 -15.45
N SER A 568 15.33 -3.67 -16.51
CA SER A 568 16.61 -3.30 -17.09
C SER A 568 17.47 -2.53 -16.07
N GLU A 569 18.80 -2.63 -16.18
CA GLU A 569 19.71 -1.87 -15.31
C GLU A 569 19.50 -0.36 -15.41
N PHE A 570 19.17 0.14 -16.60
CA PHE A 570 18.85 1.55 -16.78
C PHE A 570 17.56 1.94 -16.04
N TYR A 571 16.51 1.13 -16.11
CA TYR A 571 15.27 1.40 -15.39
C TYR A 571 15.45 1.33 -13.86
N LYS A 572 16.30 0.41 -13.39
CA LYS A 572 16.72 0.35 -11.97
C LYS A 572 17.44 1.61 -11.53
N GLU A 573 18.39 2.09 -12.32
CA GLU A 573 19.12 3.32 -12.01
C GLU A 573 18.20 4.56 -12.05
N LEU A 574 17.35 4.64 -13.08
CA LEU A 574 16.37 5.71 -13.28
C LEU A 574 15.49 5.89 -12.05
N THR A 575 14.97 4.78 -11.54
CA THR A 575 14.07 4.79 -10.39
C THR A 575 14.80 5.00 -9.06
N ARG A 576 16.04 4.51 -8.91
CA ARG A 576 16.89 4.81 -7.74
C ARG A 576 17.18 6.31 -7.60
N LYS A 577 17.42 7.02 -8.72
CA LYS A 577 17.66 8.47 -8.72
C LYS A 577 16.46 9.29 -8.23
N ARG A 578 15.25 8.72 -8.20
CA ARG A 578 14.02 9.37 -7.70
C ARG A 578 13.90 9.37 -6.17
N GLY A 579 14.86 8.77 -5.47
CA GLY A 579 14.89 8.70 -4.01
C GLY A 579 14.28 7.40 -3.47
N LYS A 580 13.71 7.47 -2.26
CA LYS A 580 13.15 6.28 -1.59
C LYS A 580 11.93 5.76 -2.35
N ARG A 581 11.95 4.48 -2.70
CA ARG A 581 10.85 3.83 -3.43
C ARG A 581 9.71 3.47 -2.49
N GLU A 582 8.48 3.66 -2.93
CA GLU A 582 7.30 3.25 -2.19
C GLU A 582 6.96 1.79 -2.52
N ILE A 583 7.01 0.93 -1.51
CA ILE A 583 6.54 -0.45 -1.56
C ILE A 583 5.16 -0.48 -0.93
N ILE A 584 4.17 -0.95 -1.70
CA ILE A 584 2.80 -1.10 -1.23
C ILE A 584 2.46 -2.58 -1.26
N VAL A 585 1.98 -3.10 -0.13
CA VAL A 585 1.40 -4.44 -0.01
C VAL A 585 -0.07 -4.27 0.28
N ALA A 586 -0.92 -4.58 -0.69
CA ALA A 586 -2.37 -4.50 -0.54
C ALA A 586 -2.94 -5.90 -0.29
N PHE A 587 -3.80 -6.04 0.71
CA PHE A 587 -4.60 -7.24 0.97
C PHE A 587 -6.06 -6.98 0.60
N GLY A 588 -6.59 -7.75 -0.36
CA GLY A 588 -7.96 -7.68 -0.84
C GLY A 588 -8.97 -8.26 0.15
N LYS A 589 -10.27 -8.08 -0.12
CA LYS A 589 -11.35 -8.64 0.72
C LYS A 589 -11.25 -10.18 0.74
N PRO A 590 -11.49 -10.84 1.88
CA PRO A 590 -11.41 -12.30 1.97
C PRO A 590 -12.54 -12.96 1.16
N ILE A 591 -12.18 -14.01 0.43
CA ILE A 591 -13.06 -14.81 -0.43
C ILE A 591 -13.31 -16.14 0.29
N ARG A 592 -14.60 -16.44 0.50
CA ARG A 592 -15.08 -17.60 1.29
C ARG A 592 -15.76 -18.68 0.44
N HIS A 593 -15.77 -18.51 -0.88
CA HIS A 593 -16.30 -19.46 -1.85
C HIS A 593 -15.18 -19.93 -2.78
N PHE A 594 -15.46 -20.97 -3.55
CA PHE A 594 -14.54 -21.44 -4.59
C PHE A 594 -14.28 -20.35 -5.63
N ILE A 595 -13.03 -20.18 -6.03
CA ILE A 595 -12.62 -19.24 -7.07
C ILE A 595 -11.58 -19.92 -7.95
N ASP A 596 -11.71 -19.77 -9.27
CA ASP A 596 -10.75 -20.30 -10.22
C ASP A 596 -9.59 -19.32 -10.48
N ASN A 597 -8.59 -19.76 -11.26
CA ASN A 597 -7.43 -18.94 -11.61
C ASN A 597 -7.76 -17.63 -12.35
N VAL A 598 -8.80 -17.63 -13.21
CA VAL A 598 -9.18 -16.48 -14.03
C VAL A 598 -9.83 -15.41 -13.16
N GLN A 599 -10.82 -15.80 -12.37
CA GLN A 599 -11.49 -14.92 -11.40
C GLN A 599 -10.50 -14.40 -10.35
N MET A 600 -9.59 -15.26 -9.87
CA MET A 600 -8.57 -14.86 -8.91
C MET A 600 -7.61 -13.82 -9.49
N LYS A 601 -7.18 -13.99 -10.75
CA LYS A 601 -6.38 -12.98 -11.47
C LYS A 601 -7.12 -11.65 -11.55
N GLN A 602 -8.41 -11.66 -11.91
CA GLN A 602 -9.23 -10.45 -11.98
C GLN A 602 -9.31 -9.74 -10.62
N LYS A 603 -9.46 -10.48 -9.51
CA LYS A 603 -9.45 -9.90 -8.15
C LYS A 603 -8.12 -9.23 -7.80
N VAL A 604 -6.99 -9.77 -8.26
CA VAL A 604 -5.66 -9.15 -8.07
C VAL A 604 -5.48 -7.92 -8.97
N VAL A 605 -6.00 -7.94 -10.20
CA VAL A 605 -6.01 -6.78 -11.11
C VAL A 605 -6.87 -5.65 -10.53
N GLU A 606 -8.07 -5.94 -10.02
CA GLU A 606 -8.92 -4.96 -9.33
C GLU A 606 -8.21 -4.35 -8.11
N LEU A 607 -7.51 -5.17 -7.32
CA LEU A 607 -6.72 -4.70 -6.18
C LEU A 607 -5.53 -3.81 -6.60
N SER A 608 -5.00 -4.00 -7.80
CA SER A 608 -3.90 -3.17 -8.32
C SER A 608 -4.30 -1.70 -8.44
N PHE A 609 -5.57 -1.39 -8.71
CA PHE A 609 -6.06 -0.02 -8.83
C PHE A 609 -5.86 0.78 -7.55
N SER A 610 -6.27 0.27 -6.38
CA SER A 610 -6.16 1.03 -5.13
C SER A 610 -4.70 1.36 -4.81
N SER A 611 -3.81 0.40 -5.07
CA SER A 611 -2.37 0.57 -4.87
C SER A 611 -1.77 1.61 -5.83
N TRP A 612 -2.19 1.61 -7.09
CA TRP A 612 -1.77 2.61 -8.09
C TRP A 612 -2.32 4.00 -7.79
N GLU A 613 -3.58 4.08 -7.38
CA GLU A 613 -4.23 5.32 -7.00
C GLU A 613 -3.50 5.99 -5.82
N ASN A 614 -3.19 5.23 -4.77
CA ASN A 614 -2.42 5.73 -3.62
C ASN A 614 -1.02 6.21 -4.05
N PHE A 615 -0.31 5.40 -4.85
CA PHE A 615 1.00 5.79 -5.36
C PHE A 615 0.96 7.10 -6.14
N ILE A 616 0.02 7.24 -7.07
CA ILE A 616 -0.10 8.42 -7.92
C ILE A 616 -0.48 9.65 -7.11
N GLN A 617 -1.38 9.52 -6.11
CA GLN A 617 -1.76 10.63 -5.22
C GLN A 617 -0.58 11.21 -4.43
N ASN A 618 0.42 10.40 -4.12
CA ASN A 618 1.63 10.84 -3.40
C ASN A 618 2.74 11.39 -4.32
N GLN A 619 2.53 11.43 -5.65
CA GLN A 619 3.51 11.96 -6.59
C GLN A 619 3.48 13.50 -6.67
N LYS A 620 4.48 14.05 -7.35
CA LYS A 620 4.54 15.48 -7.68
C LYS A 620 4.03 15.70 -9.12
N PRO A 621 3.60 16.92 -9.49
CA PRO A 621 3.26 17.23 -10.88
C PRO A 621 4.38 16.88 -11.86
N LEU A 622 4.03 16.52 -13.09
CA LEU A 622 4.97 16.03 -14.12
C LEU A 622 6.18 16.95 -14.36
N THR A 623 6.00 18.26 -14.25
CA THR A 623 7.07 19.25 -14.44
C THR A 623 8.19 19.12 -13.40
N HIS A 624 7.84 18.70 -12.19
CA HIS A 624 8.81 18.47 -11.11
C HIS A 624 9.65 17.23 -11.42
N HIS A 625 9.00 16.16 -11.88
CA HIS A 625 9.68 14.93 -12.29
C HIS A 625 10.63 15.17 -13.47
N TRP A 626 10.17 15.89 -14.50
CA TRP A 626 11.01 16.27 -15.64
C TRP A 626 12.26 17.04 -15.19
N LEU A 627 12.12 18.09 -14.38
CA LEU A 627 13.26 18.91 -13.97
C LEU A 627 14.26 18.12 -13.10
N GLU A 628 13.77 17.32 -12.15
CA GLU A 628 14.63 16.47 -11.31
C GLU A 628 15.43 15.48 -12.17
N MET A 629 14.78 14.87 -13.16
CA MET A 629 15.45 13.99 -14.12
C MET A 629 16.47 14.73 -14.99
N ALA A 630 16.10 15.85 -15.59
CA ALA A 630 16.97 16.64 -16.46
C ALA A 630 18.19 17.20 -15.69
N LYS A 631 18.03 17.57 -14.41
CA LYS A 631 19.14 18.01 -13.56
C LYS A 631 20.10 16.90 -13.15
N SER A 632 19.67 15.63 -13.19
CA SER A 632 20.54 14.50 -12.83
C SER A 632 21.60 14.18 -13.88
N ASP A 633 21.43 14.64 -15.11
CA ASP A 633 22.39 14.50 -16.21
C ASP A 633 22.26 15.67 -17.20
N LEU A 634 22.87 16.80 -16.86
CA LEU A 634 22.72 18.07 -17.58
C LEU A 634 23.22 18.04 -19.03
N PHE A 635 24.22 17.22 -19.33
CA PHE A 635 24.91 17.24 -20.62
C PHE A 635 24.40 16.19 -21.59
N LYS A 636 23.58 15.23 -21.12
CA LYS A 636 22.89 14.28 -22.00
C LYS A 636 22.04 14.99 -23.05
N GLU A 637 22.19 14.57 -24.29
CA GLU A 637 21.32 14.93 -25.41
C GLU A 637 19.91 14.40 -25.18
N CYS A 638 18.94 15.30 -25.10
CA CYS A 638 17.56 14.97 -24.70
C CYS A 638 16.55 15.18 -25.83
N VAL A 639 16.74 16.21 -26.66
CA VAL A 639 15.80 16.55 -27.74
C VAL A 639 16.57 16.87 -29.02
N VAL A 640 16.21 16.21 -30.10
CA VAL A 640 16.71 16.48 -31.45
C VAL A 640 15.55 16.70 -32.40
N ASP A 641 15.73 17.55 -33.41
CA ASP A 641 14.72 17.88 -34.42
C ASP A 641 15.28 17.67 -35.84
N SER A 642 14.40 17.27 -36.76
CA SER A 642 14.68 17.09 -38.20
C SER A 642 15.28 18.33 -38.89
N ILE A 643 15.02 19.53 -38.36
CA ILE A 643 15.58 20.79 -38.86
C ILE A 643 17.00 21.10 -38.32
N GLY A 644 17.62 20.16 -37.60
CA GLY A 644 19.01 20.27 -37.11
C GLY A 644 19.16 20.83 -35.70
N VAL A 645 18.07 21.06 -34.96
CA VAL A 645 18.14 21.49 -33.55
C VAL A 645 18.57 20.31 -32.68
N ASN A 646 19.56 20.53 -31.82
CA ASN A 646 20.07 19.54 -30.87
C ASN A 646 20.24 20.17 -29.48
N LEU A 647 19.49 19.65 -28.51
CA LEU A 647 19.42 20.17 -27.15
C LEU A 647 19.83 19.10 -26.13
N SER A 648 20.83 19.44 -25.31
CA SER A 648 21.08 18.75 -24.04
C SER A 648 20.04 19.14 -22.99
N ASN A 649 19.94 18.37 -21.90
CA ASN A 649 19.08 18.71 -20.76
C ASN A 649 19.29 20.15 -20.27
N LEU A 650 20.55 20.59 -20.17
CA LEU A 650 20.91 21.97 -19.81
C LEU A 650 20.31 23.00 -20.77
N LYS A 651 20.46 22.77 -22.08
CA LYS A 651 19.92 23.67 -23.12
C LYS A 651 18.39 23.68 -23.11
N PHE A 652 17.76 22.52 -22.91
CA PHE A 652 16.31 22.40 -22.85
C PHE A 652 15.73 23.07 -21.60
N ILE A 653 16.29 22.86 -20.40
CA ILE A 653 15.90 23.60 -19.18
C ILE A 653 16.06 25.11 -19.41
N THR A 654 17.18 25.54 -19.99
CA THR A 654 17.43 26.95 -20.29
C THR A 654 16.34 27.52 -21.20
N ALA A 655 15.98 26.81 -22.28
CA ALA A 655 14.93 27.23 -23.19
C ALA A 655 13.58 27.33 -22.48
N VAL A 656 13.19 26.31 -21.70
CA VAL A 656 11.94 26.32 -20.92
C VAL A 656 11.92 27.50 -19.94
N LEU A 657 13.00 27.80 -19.22
CA LEU A 657 13.06 28.94 -18.29
C LEU A 657 12.95 30.29 -19.00
N VAL A 658 13.57 30.43 -20.17
CA VAL A 658 13.48 31.66 -20.98
C VAL A 658 12.06 31.86 -21.50
N PHE A 659 11.47 30.82 -22.10
CA PHE A 659 10.09 30.88 -22.59
C PHE A 659 9.10 31.08 -21.45
N ALA A 660 9.28 30.43 -20.30
CA ALA A 660 8.45 30.63 -19.12
C ALA A 660 8.43 32.10 -18.67
N LYS A 661 9.60 32.79 -18.65
CA LYS A 661 9.67 34.22 -18.29
C LYS A 661 8.90 35.11 -19.26
N ILE A 662 9.06 34.89 -20.57
CA ILE A 662 8.40 35.69 -21.60
C ILE A 662 6.91 35.42 -21.62
N LEU A 663 6.51 34.14 -21.67
CA LEU A 663 5.10 33.75 -21.70
C LEU A 663 4.36 34.17 -20.43
N LYS A 664 5.02 34.20 -19.27
CA LYS A 664 4.41 34.73 -18.04
C LYS A 664 4.03 36.21 -18.17
N ARG A 665 4.83 37.01 -18.88
CA ARG A 665 4.54 38.43 -19.15
C ARG A 665 3.44 38.58 -20.19
N GLU A 666 3.58 37.90 -21.34
CA GLU A 666 2.64 38.02 -22.46
C GLU A 666 1.24 37.45 -22.16
N LEU A 667 1.15 36.46 -21.29
CA LEU A 667 -0.09 35.74 -20.96
C LEU A 667 -0.62 36.07 -19.55
N ALA A 668 -0.31 37.27 -19.05
CA ALA A 668 -0.82 37.74 -17.77
C ALA A 668 -2.37 37.68 -17.76
N GLY A 669 -2.96 37.15 -16.69
CA GLY A 669 -4.41 37.01 -16.54
C GLY A 669 -5.10 35.92 -17.37
N LYS A 670 -4.41 35.26 -18.33
CA LYS A 670 -5.01 34.22 -19.18
C LYS A 670 -4.75 32.82 -18.64
N LYS A 671 -5.77 31.97 -18.42
CA LYS A 671 -5.56 30.60 -17.91
C LYS A 671 -5.34 29.59 -19.05
N HIS A 672 -6.20 29.64 -20.06
CA HIS A 672 -6.20 28.76 -21.22
C HIS A 672 -5.41 29.40 -22.37
N VAL A 673 -4.56 28.61 -23.02
CA VAL A 673 -3.65 29.08 -24.07
C VAL A 673 -3.69 28.09 -25.23
N GLY A 674 -4.09 28.57 -26.41
CA GLY A 674 -4.06 27.76 -27.62
C GLY A 674 -2.62 27.53 -28.07
N VAL A 675 -2.30 26.31 -28.50
CA VAL A 675 -0.99 25.95 -29.06
C VAL A 675 -1.23 25.32 -30.42
N LEU A 676 -0.75 25.97 -31.47
CA LEU A 676 -0.85 25.49 -32.85
C LEU A 676 0.58 25.25 -33.37
N LEU A 677 1.20 24.16 -32.91
CA LEU A 677 2.57 23.80 -33.25
C LEU A 677 2.65 22.30 -33.59
N PRO A 678 3.58 21.89 -34.48
CA PRO A 678 3.78 20.48 -34.77
C PRO A 678 4.67 19.82 -33.71
N SER A 679 4.78 18.50 -33.80
CA SER A 679 5.69 17.69 -32.98
C SER A 679 7.15 18.05 -33.29
N SER A 680 7.71 18.87 -32.42
CA SER A 680 8.99 19.54 -32.61
C SER A 680 9.62 19.87 -31.27
N SER A 681 10.91 20.20 -31.29
CA SER A 681 11.63 20.71 -30.12
C SER A 681 10.95 21.95 -29.52
N VAL A 682 10.47 22.86 -30.38
CA VAL A 682 9.75 24.08 -29.98
C VAL A 682 8.39 23.76 -29.37
N GLY A 683 7.61 22.86 -29.98
CA GLY A 683 6.31 22.43 -29.44
C GLY A 683 6.43 21.85 -28.03
N ALA A 684 7.49 21.07 -27.78
CA ALA A 684 7.81 20.54 -26.46
C ALA A 684 8.23 21.63 -25.46
N ILE A 685 9.07 22.59 -25.87
CA ILE A 685 9.50 23.72 -25.02
C ILE A 685 8.29 24.57 -24.61
N VAL A 686 7.42 24.92 -25.55
CA VAL A 686 6.23 25.76 -25.29
C VAL A 686 5.27 25.06 -24.33
N ASN A 687 4.93 23.80 -24.56
CA ASN A 687 4.06 23.04 -23.64
C ASN A 687 4.67 22.95 -22.23
N MET A 688 5.97 22.63 -22.13
CA MET A 688 6.63 22.55 -20.82
C MET A 688 6.70 23.91 -20.13
N ALA A 689 6.98 25.00 -20.86
CA ALA A 689 7.00 26.36 -20.31
C ALA A 689 5.62 26.76 -19.77
N LEU A 690 4.54 26.47 -20.50
CA LEU A 690 3.16 26.73 -20.06
C LEU A 690 2.82 25.95 -18.78
N PHE A 691 3.18 24.66 -18.68
CA PHE A 691 3.01 23.90 -17.45
C PHE A 691 3.80 24.49 -16.28
N VAL A 692 5.04 24.93 -16.51
CA VAL A 692 5.90 25.55 -15.47
C VAL A 692 5.24 26.80 -14.89
N ILE A 693 4.59 27.62 -15.72
CA ILE A 693 3.92 28.85 -15.27
C ILE A 693 2.45 28.63 -14.84
N GLY A 694 1.98 27.39 -14.79
CA GLY A 694 0.64 27.01 -14.32
C GLY A 694 -0.48 27.40 -15.27
N LYS A 695 -0.22 27.39 -16.58
CA LYS A 695 -1.21 27.62 -17.64
C LYS A 695 -1.67 26.27 -18.20
N VAL A 696 -2.88 26.26 -18.77
CA VAL A 696 -3.44 25.08 -19.42
C VAL A 696 -3.21 25.21 -20.93
N PRO A 697 -2.23 24.49 -21.52
CA PRO A 697 -2.12 24.40 -22.97
C PRO A 697 -3.31 23.64 -23.57
N ILE A 698 -3.79 24.13 -24.71
CA ILE A 698 -4.78 23.47 -25.57
C ILE A 698 -4.11 23.31 -26.92
N ASN A 699 -3.58 22.12 -27.20
CA ASN A 699 -2.95 21.83 -28.48
C ASN A 699 -4.06 21.68 -29.53
N LEU A 700 -4.19 22.67 -30.40
CA LEU A 700 -5.27 22.79 -31.38
C LEU A 700 -5.04 21.82 -32.54
N ASN A 701 -6.09 21.08 -32.89
CA ASN A 701 -6.06 20.15 -34.01
C ASN A 701 -6.12 20.91 -35.33
N TYR A 702 -4.95 21.13 -35.93
CA TYR A 702 -4.78 21.81 -37.22
C TYR A 702 -5.24 21.00 -38.44
N THR A 703 -5.81 19.81 -38.24
CA THR A 703 -6.45 19.02 -39.31
C THR A 703 -7.97 19.18 -39.32
N LEU A 704 -8.54 19.93 -38.37
CA LEU A 704 -9.96 20.26 -38.35
C LEU A 704 -10.28 21.42 -39.30
N SER A 705 -11.56 21.54 -39.65
CA SER A 705 -12.07 22.70 -40.37
C SER A 705 -11.89 23.98 -39.55
N GLU A 706 -11.83 25.10 -40.25
CA GLU A 706 -11.70 26.41 -39.60
C GLU A 706 -12.83 26.66 -38.59
N GLN A 707 -14.07 26.31 -38.93
CA GLN A 707 -15.23 26.45 -38.05
C GLN A 707 -15.07 25.67 -36.74
N ALA A 708 -14.52 24.45 -36.81
CA ALA A 708 -14.27 23.63 -35.64
C ALA A 708 -13.16 24.22 -34.75
N ILE A 709 -12.10 24.78 -35.35
CA ILE A 709 -11.08 25.52 -34.57
C ILE A 709 -11.71 26.74 -33.89
N SER A 710 -12.52 27.51 -34.61
CA SER A 710 -13.25 28.65 -34.03
C SER A 710 -14.15 28.24 -32.86
N ALA A 711 -14.88 27.13 -32.98
CA ALA A 711 -15.71 26.59 -31.91
C ALA A 711 -14.87 26.17 -30.69
N ALA A 712 -13.74 25.48 -30.91
CA ALA A 712 -12.82 25.10 -29.83
C ALA A 712 -12.24 26.32 -29.09
N LEU A 713 -11.86 27.37 -29.84
CA LEU A 713 -11.37 28.63 -29.26
C LEU A 713 -12.43 29.31 -28.38
N ARG A 714 -13.69 29.35 -28.81
CA ARG A 714 -14.80 29.91 -28.02
C ARG A 714 -15.08 29.06 -26.78
N LYS A 715 -15.24 27.74 -26.94
CA LYS A 715 -15.61 26.84 -25.84
C LYS A 715 -14.56 26.81 -24.72
N ALA A 716 -13.28 26.95 -25.06
CA ALA A 716 -12.19 27.02 -24.10
C ALA A 716 -11.78 28.44 -23.68
N ASP A 717 -12.51 29.49 -24.08
CA ASP A 717 -12.19 30.90 -23.78
C ASP A 717 -10.72 31.25 -24.13
N ILE A 718 -10.29 30.86 -25.33
CA ILE A 718 -8.92 31.07 -25.79
C ILE A 718 -8.82 32.42 -26.51
N SER A 719 -8.19 33.38 -25.83
CA SER A 719 -7.90 34.70 -26.41
C SER A 719 -6.47 34.83 -26.97
N GLN A 720 -5.60 33.84 -26.77
CA GLN A 720 -4.20 33.86 -27.23
C GLN A 720 -3.78 32.49 -27.75
N VAL A 721 -3.15 32.46 -28.93
CA VAL A 721 -2.65 31.24 -29.59
C VAL A 721 -1.17 31.38 -29.91
N ILE A 722 -0.36 30.43 -29.46
CA ILE A 722 1.08 30.36 -29.78
C ILE A 722 1.28 29.48 -31.02
N THR A 723 1.97 30.01 -32.03
CA THR A 723 2.26 29.28 -33.27
C THR A 723 3.59 29.72 -33.90
N SER A 724 3.93 29.16 -35.07
CA SER A 724 5.09 29.54 -35.88
C SER A 724 4.60 30.05 -37.24
N GLU A 725 5.19 31.14 -37.72
CA GLU A 725 4.83 31.74 -39.01
C GLU A 725 5.04 30.74 -40.15
N LYS A 726 6.21 30.09 -40.17
CA LYS A 726 6.55 29.02 -41.11
C LYS A 726 5.58 27.84 -41.05
N PHE A 727 5.06 27.53 -39.87
CA PHE A 727 4.11 26.43 -39.72
C PHE A 727 2.73 26.79 -40.27
N VAL A 728 2.25 28.02 -40.03
CA VAL A 728 0.99 28.51 -40.59
C VAL A 728 1.07 28.57 -42.12
N GLU A 729 2.17 29.04 -42.69
CA GLU A 729 2.41 29.02 -44.14
C GLU A 729 2.37 27.59 -44.69
N LYS A 730 3.01 26.63 -44.00
CA LYS A 730 2.99 25.21 -44.39
C LYS A 730 1.59 24.60 -44.31
N LEU A 731 0.78 25.00 -43.34
CA LEU A 731 -0.62 24.56 -43.22
C LEU A 731 -1.48 25.13 -44.34
N ALA A 732 -1.34 26.43 -44.64
CA ALA A 732 -2.05 27.07 -45.74
C ALA A 732 -1.69 26.42 -47.09
N ALA A 733 -0.41 26.10 -47.32
CA ALA A 733 0.04 25.37 -48.50
C ALA A 733 -0.52 23.94 -48.59
N LYS A 734 -0.96 23.36 -47.47
CA LYS A 734 -1.65 22.05 -47.41
C LYS A 734 -3.18 22.19 -47.43
N GLY A 735 -3.73 23.38 -47.65
CA GLY A 735 -5.17 23.62 -47.72
C GLY A 735 -5.84 23.94 -46.37
N PHE A 736 -5.07 24.15 -45.30
CA PHE A 736 -5.58 24.50 -43.98
C PHE A 736 -5.27 25.98 -43.67
N ASP A 737 -6.16 26.90 -44.06
CA ASP A 737 -6.06 28.33 -43.73
C ASP A 737 -6.90 28.66 -42.48
N PHE A 738 -6.27 29.31 -41.51
CA PHE A 738 -6.87 29.68 -40.23
C PHE A 738 -6.72 31.19 -39.92
N LYS A 739 -6.36 32.01 -40.92
CA LYS A 739 -6.12 33.46 -40.73
C LYS A 739 -7.32 34.14 -40.08
N SER A 740 -8.52 33.88 -40.57
CA SER A 740 -9.81 34.35 -40.04
C SER A 740 -9.96 34.04 -38.55
N SER A 741 -9.86 32.77 -38.18
CA SER A 741 -10.13 32.28 -36.82
C SER A 741 -9.08 32.72 -35.79
N LEU A 742 -7.86 32.95 -36.26
CA LEU A 742 -6.71 33.30 -35.42
C LEU A 742 -6.44 34.82 -35.37
N ASP A 743 -7.19 35.64 -36.13
CA ASP A 743 -6.93 37.07 -36.23
C ASP A 743 -6.89 37.77 -34.86
N GLY A 744 -5.90 38.64 -34.67
CA GLY A 744 -5.62 39.34 -33.41
C GLY A 744 -5.19 38.47 -32.20
N LYS A 745 -5.23 37.14 -32.30
CA LYS A 745 -4.96 36.21 -31.17
C LYS A 745 -3.56 35.60 -31.20
N VAL A 746 -2.83 35.70 -32.31
CA VAL A 746 -1.57 34.97 -32.51
C VAL A 746 -0.38 35.62 -31.82
N ARG A 747 0.48 34.77 -31.24
CA ARG A 747 1.84 35.10 -30.82
C ARG A 747 2.81 34.13 -31.49
N TYR A 748 3.57 34.64 -32.46
CA TYR A 748 4.56 33.86 -33.18
C TYR A 748 5.82 33.61 -32.33
N VAL A 749 6.25 32.34 -32.26
CA VAL A 749 7.42 31.93 -31.49
C VAL A 749 8.69 32.65 -31.96
N GLU A 750 8.82 32.93 -33.24
CA GLU A 750 9.92 33.69 -33.83
C GLU A 750 10.02 35.10 -33.25
N ASN A 751 8.88 35.77 -33.10
CA ASN A 751 8.81 37.12 -32.51
C ASN A 751 9.06 37.10 -31.02
N LEU A 752 8.49 36.11 -30.30
CA LEU A 752 8.80 35.89 -28.88
C LEU A 752 10.30 35.63 -28.67
N SER A 753 10.93 34.89 -29.59
CA SER A 753 12.35 34.57 -29.52
C SER A 753 13.25 35.79 -29.73
N LYS A 754 12.85 36.74 -30.60
CA LYS A 754 13.56 38.01 -30.82
C LYS A 754 13.56 38.92 -29.58
N GLN A 755 12.54 38.80 -28.72
CA GLN A 755 12.45 39.58 -27.47
C GLN A 755 13.38 39.05 -26.35
N ILE A 756 14.04 37.90 -26.55
CA ILE A 756 14.95 37.31 -25.57
C ILE A 756 16.25 38.13 -25.53
N SER A 757 16.48 38.87 -24.44
CA SER A 757 17.77 39.53 -24.22
C SER A 757 18.89 38.50 -23.98
N LYS A 758 20.11 38.81 -24.45
CA LYS A 758 21.30 37.97 -24.22
C LYS A 758 21.54 37.74 -22.72
N SER A 759 21.29 38.77 -21.89
CA SER A 759 21.39 38.69 -20.43
C SER A 759 20.35 37.74 -19.82
N ALA A 760 19.10 37.77 -20.27
CA ALA A 760 18.06 36.85 -19.79
C ALA A 760 18.35 35.39 -20.16
N LYS A 761 18.88 35.15 -21.36
CA LYS A 761 19.32 33.82 -21.81
C LYS A 761 20.50 33.32 -20.97
N PHE A 762 21.53 34.16 -20.78
CA PHE A 762 22.71 33.83 -19.97
C PHE A 762 22.35 33.58 -18.50
N GLY A 763 21.51 34.42 -17.89
CA GLY A 763 21.04 34.23 -16.52
C GLY A 763 20.22 32.95 -16.34
N SER A 764 19.40 32.59 -17.33
CA SER A 764 18.64 31.33 -17.31
C SER A 764 19.55 30.10 -17.52
N LEU A 765 20.61 30.22 -18.31
CA LEU A 765 21.65 29.19 -18.45
C LEU A 765 22.40 28.97 -17.14
N LEU A 766 22.85 30.06 -16.49
CA LEU A 766 23.50 29.98 -15.17
C LEU A 766 22.59 29.37 -14.12
N THR A 767 21.31 29.76 -14.12
CA THR A 767 20.29 29.16 -13.23
C THR A 767 20.16 27.66 -13.51
N ALA A 768 20.02 27.26 -14.79
CA ALA A 768 19.90 25.86 -15.17
C ALA A 768 21.15 25.03 -14.81
N LEU A 769 22.34 25.62 -14.93
CA LEU A 769 23.62 24.97 -14.63
C LEU A 769 23.83 24.82 -13.11
N LEU A 770 23.79 25.94 -12.38
CA LEU A 770 24.28 26.03 -11.00
C LEU A 770 23.18 25.82 -9.94
N ALA A 771 21.96 26.28 -10.18
CA ALA A 771 20.92 26.20 -9.15
C ALA A 771 20.45 24.74 -8.97
N PRO A 772 20.23 24.27 -7.73
CA PRO A 772 19.63 22.98 -7.48
C PRO A 772 18.16 22.98 -7.91
N ALA A 773 17.62 21.81 -8.26
CA ALA A 773 16.26 21.69 -8.79
C ALA A 773 15.19 22.31 -7.86
N TRP A 774 15.36 22.22 -6.53
CA TRP A 774 14.43 22.80 -5.57
C TRP A 774 14.36 24.33 -5.66
N LEU A 775 15.48 25.01 -5.93
CA LEU A 775 15.55 26.47 -6.04
C LEU A 775 14.92 26.96 -7.34
N ILE A 776 15.21 26.26 -8.46
CA ILE A 776 14.58 26.57 -9.77
C ILE A 776 13.05 26.45 -9.65
N LYS A 777 12.55 25.41 -8.99
CA LYS A 777 11.11 25.24 -8.74
C LYS A 777 10.54 26.39 -7.91
N ALA A 778 11.17 26.71 -6.78
CA ALA A 778 10.70 27.77 -5.90
C ALA A 778 10.62 29.15 -6.61
N LEU A 779 11.56 29.46 -7.49
CA LEU A 779 11.64 30.76 -8.16
C LEU A 779 10.80 30.84 -9.45
N ASN A 780 10.69 29.75 -10.20
CA ASN A 780 10.14 29.78 -11.56
C ASN A 780 8.82 29.03 -11.72
N PHE A 781 8.51 28.06 -10.85
CA PHE A 781 7.34 27.20 -11.04
C PHE A 781 6.15 27.74 -10.28
N LYS A 782 4.98 27.77 -10.93
CA LYS A 782 3.71 28.00 -10.23
C LYS A 782 3.34 26.73 -9.45
N LYS A 783 2.85 26.90 -8.22
CA LYS A 783 2.31 25.80 -7.43
C LYS A 783 1.00 25.31 -8.06
N VAL A 784 0.96 24.05 -8.45
CA VAL A 784 -0.21 23.34 -9.00
C VAL A 784 -0.42 22.03 -8.24
N SER A 785 -1.67 21.61 -8.10
CA SER A 785 -2.08 20.32 -7.57
C SER A 785 -2.10 19.26 -8.67
N LEU A 786 -2.01 17.99 -8.29
CA LEU A 786 -2.22 16.88 -9.24
C LEU A 786 -3.64 16.87 -9.84
N GLN A 787 -4.63 17.39 -9.12
CA GLN A 787 -6.03 17.44 -9.57
C GLN A 787 -6.35 18.63 -10.49
N ASP A 788 -5.42 19.57 -10.63
CA ASP A 788 -5.59 20.70 -11.53
C ASP A 788 -5.58 20.20 -12.97
N THR A 789 -6.42 20.79 -13.83
CA THR A 789 -6.45 20.51 -15.26
C THR A 789 -5.09 20.90 -15.85
N ALA A 790 -4.37 19.93 -16.41
CA ALA A 790 -3.08 20.15 -17.05
C ALA A 790 -3.26 20.59 -18.49
N THR A 791 -4.06 19.87 -19.27
CA THR A 791 -4.30 20.15 -20.69
C THR A 791 -5.75 19.86 -21.03
N ILE A 792 -6.23 20.52 -22.09
CA ILE A 792 -7.52 20.21 -22.71
C ILE A 792 -7.23 19.81 -24.15
N LEU A 793 -7.76 18.68 -24.58
CA LEU A 793 -7.64 18.20 -25.95
C LEU A 793 -9.02 18.13 -26.58
N PHE A 794 -9.15 18.62 -27.81
CA PHE A 794 -10.42 18.61 -28.52
C PHE A 794 -10.50 17.39 -29.43
N SER A 795 -11.53 16.57 -29.25
CA SER A 795 -11.86 15.50 -30.19
C SER A 795 -12.79 16.00 -31.29
N SER A 796 -12.67 15.42 -32.48
CA SER A 796 -13.67 15.59 -33.54
C SER A 796 -14.96 14.91 -33.08
N GLY A 797 -15.89 15.66 -32.53
CA GLY A 797 -17.18 15.13 -32.14
C GLY A 797 -17.89 14.56 -33.37
N SER A 798 -18.43 13.34 -33.26
CA SER A 798 -19.28 12.73 -34.28
C SER A 798 -20.60 13.48 -34.50
N GLU A 799 -20.91 14.48 -33.67
CA GLU A 799 -22.25 15.06 -33.54
C GLU A 799 -22.35 16.58 -33.80
N GLY A 800 -21.23 17.32 -33.86
CA GLY A 800 -21.27 18.79 -33.94
C GLY A 800 -20.00 19.45 -33.42
N GLU A 801 -20.14 20.53 -32.62
CA GLU A 801 -19.02 21.27 -32.03
C GLU A 801 -18.03 20.32 -31.28
N PRO A 802 -16.71 20.58 -31.37
CA PRO A 802 -15.70 19.70 -30.81
C PRO A 802 -15.80 19.60 -29.28
N LYS A 803 -15.62 18.38 -28.74
CA LYS A 803 -15.70 18.08 -27.31
C LYS A 803 -14.33 18.33 -26.67
N GLY A 804 -14.25 19.17 -25.64
CA GLY A 804 -13.00 19.43 -24.91
C GLY A 804 -12.82 18.44 -23.77
N ILE A 805 -11.81 17.58 -23.84
CA ILE A 805 -11.49 16.59 -22.80
C ILE A 805 -10.53 17.20 -21.78
N GLU A 806 -10.94 17.31 -20.51
CA GLU A 806 -10.09 17.82 -19.44
C GLU A 806 -9.21 16.72 -18.82
N LEU A 807 -7.89 16.83 -19.02
CA LEU A 807 -6.91 15.93 -18.43
C LEU A 807 -6.14 16.62 -17.31
N SER A 808 -6.18 16.03 -16.12
CA SER A 808 -5.42 16.53 -14.97
C SER A 808 -3.93 16.17 -15.04
N HIS A 809 -3.11 16.84 -14.23
CA HIS A 809 -1.70 16.44 -14.04
C HIS A 809 -1.59 15.00 -13.55
N LYS A 810 -2.53 14.55 -12.71
CA LYS A 810 -2.65 13.17 -12.23
C LYS A 810 -2.85 12.19 -13.39
N ASN A 811 -3.77 12.48 -14.32
CA ASN A 811 -4.10 11.57 -15.42
C ASN A 811 -2.90 11.35 -16.35
N LEU A 812 -2.26 12.45 -16.76
CA LEU A 812 -1.07 12.39 -17.63
C LEU A 812 0.07 11.64 -16.94
N LEU A 813 0.33 11.95 -15.66
CA LEU A 813 1.42 11.31 -14.92
C LEU A 813 1.14 9.81 -14.69
N ALA A 814 -0.09 9.44 -14.38
CA ALA A 814 -0.49 8.04 -14.23
C ALA A 814 -0.17 7.26 -15.51
N ASN A 815 -0.65 7.74 -16.66
CA ASN A 815 -0.43 7.05 -17.93
C ASN A 815 1.06 7.00 -18.33
N ILE A 816 1.81 8.09 -18.10
CA ILE A 816 3.27 8.11 -18.28
C ILE A 816 3.92 7.00 -17.45
N LYS A 817 3.61 6.88 -16.15
CA LYS A 817 4.22 5.87 -15.28
C LYS A 817 3.83 4.44 -15.65
N GLN A 818 2.56 4.23 -15.99
CA GLN A 818 2.04 2.94 -16.44
C GLN A 818 2.78 2.45 -17.70
N ILE A 819 2.94 3.31 -18.71
CA ILE A 819 3.64 2.94 -19.94
C ILE A 819 5.15 2.77 -19.69
N SER A 820 5.75 3.63 -18.87
CA SER A 820 7.20 3.57 -18.58
C SER A 820 7.61 2.27 -17.90
N GLU A 821 6.78 1.76 -16.98
CA GLU A 821 7.01 0.47 -16.33
C GLU A 821 6.99 -0.68 -17.34
N LEU A 822 6.08 -0.61 -18.32
CA LEU A 822 5.92 -1.63 -19.35
C LEU A 822 7.02 -1.61 -20.42
N LEU A 823 7.44 -0.41 -20.87
CA LEU A 823 8.49 -0.27 -21.88
C LEU A 823 9.87 -0.72 -21.38
N ASN A 824 10.06 -0.74 -20.05
CA ASN A 824 11.28 -1.18 -19.37
C ASN A 824 12.54 -0.58 -20.01
N PHE A 825 12.58 0.76 -20.05
CA PHE A 825 13.55 1.53 -20.84
C PHE A 825 14.99 1.04 -20.68
N ARG A 826 15.71 0.98 -21.79
CA ARG A 826 17.14 0.69 -21.87
C ARG A 826 17.93 2.00 -21.94
N LYS A 827 19.22 1.95 -21.60
CA LYS A 827 20.08 3.15 -21.53
C LYS A 827 20.09 3.96 -22.82
N ASP A 828 20.15 3.25 -23.93
CA ASP A 828 20.28 3.83 -25.27
C ASP A 828 18.93 3.93 -25.99
N ASP A 829 17.81 3.83 -25.26
CA ASP A 829 16.51 4.01 -25.89
C ASP A 829 16.28 5.44 -26.37
N VAL A 830 15.69 5.54 -27.56
CA VAL A 830 15.37 6.78 -28.23
C VAL A 830 13.96 6.66 -28.82
N ILE A 831 13.08 7.58 -28.43
CA ILE A 831 11.69 7.63 -28.90
C ILE A 831 11.59 8.60 -30.07
N LEU A 832 10.95 8.17 -31.15
CA LEU A 832 10.57 9.05 -32.25
C LEU A 832 9.28 9.80 -31.95
N ASN A 833 9.37 11.13 -31.88
CA ASN A 833 8.25 12.05 -31.75
C ASN A 833 7.76 12.55 -33.11
N SER A 834 6.96 11.71 -33.79
CA SER A 834 6.31 12.06 -35.06
C SER A 834 4.80 12.24 -34.95
N LEU A 835 4.18 11.70 -33.89
CA LEU A 835 2.75 11.82 -33.68
C LEU A 835 2.36 13.24 -33.25
N PRO A 836 1.31 13.85 -33.81
CA PRO A 836 0.94 15.23 -33.51
C PRO A 836 0.61 15.49 -32.04
N ILE A 837 1.13 16.58 -31.47
CA ILE A 837 0.92 16.96 -30.06
C ILE A 837 -0.51 17.42 -29.73
N PHE A 838 -1.37 17.64 -30.72
CA PHE A 838 -2.81 17.87 -30.49
C PHE A 838 -3.59 16.56 -30.26
N HIS A 839 -2.97 15.41 -30.54
CA HIS A 839 -3.49 14.11 -30.12
C HIS A 839 -2.84 13.72 -28.80
N SER A 840 -3.64 13.16 -27.87
CA SER A 840 -3.15 12.66 -26.59
C SER A 840 -2.03 11.63 -26.74
N PHE A 841 -2.03 10.84 -27.83
CA PHE A 841 -0.96 9.89 -28.12
C PHE A 841 0.37 10.59 -28.41
N GLY A 842 0.37 11.65 -29.23
CA GLY A 842 1.58 12.43 -29.50
C GLY A 842 2.03 13.30 -28.32
N LEU A 843 1.07 13.90 -27.59
CA LEU A 843 1.37 14.71 -26.42
C LEU A 843 1.94 13.86 -25.28
N THR A 844 1.18 12.88 -24.79
CA THR A 844 1.59 12.11 -23.61
C THR A 844 2.74 11.17 -23.93
N VAL A 845 2.61 10.35 -24.99
CA VAL A 845 3.51 9.20 -25.20
C VAL A 845 4.82 9.62 -25.86
N THR A 846 4.75 10.39 -26.94
CA THR A 846 5.97 10.70 -27.72
C THR A 846 6.61 12.03 -27.34
N THR A 847 5.92 12.90 -26.60
CA THR A 847 6.47 14.20 -26.15
C THR A 847 6.75 14.25 -24.65
N LEU A 848 5.73 14.05 -23.79
CA LEU A 848 5.89 14.24 -22.35
C LEU A 848 6.60 13.09 -21.64
N MET A 849 6.30 11.83 -22.00
CA MET A 849 6.94 10.65 -21.41
C MET A 849 8.47 10.66 -21.54
N PRO A 850 9.08 10.82 -22.75
CA PRO A 850 10.53 10.79 -22.86
C PRO A 850 11.19 11.89 -22.01
N LEU A 851 10.60 13.08 -21.94
CA LEU A 851 11.09 14.18 -21.10
C LEU A 851 11.01 13.83 -19.61
N CYS A 852 9.90 13.25 -19.15
CA CYS A 852 9.69 12.88 -17.74
C CYS A 852 10.55 11.68 -17.30
N GLU A 853 10.88 10.78 -18.23
CA GLU A 853 11.63 9.56 -17.96
C GLU A 853 13.12 9.68 -18.35
N GLY A 854 13.55 10.83 -18.87
CA GLY A 854 14.94 11.07 -19.26
C GLY A 854 15.40 10.24 -20.46
N VAL A 855 14.47 9.88 -21.34
CA VAL A 855 14.69 9.17 -22.61
C VAL A 855 14.86 10.21 -23.72
N LYS A 856 15.77 9.96 -24.66
CA LYS A 856 16.02 10.90 -25.76
C LYS A 856 14.81 10.91 -26.72
N MET A 857 14.40 12.12 -27.11
CA MET A 857 13.30 12.38 -28.03
C MET A 857 13.83 12.90 -29.37
N VAL A 858 13.48 12.24 -30.47
CA VAL A 858 13.83 12.67 -31.83
C VAL A 858 12.56 13.08 -32.57
N SER A 859 12.44 14.35 -32.93
CA SER A 859 11.20 14.92 -33.47
C SER A 859 11.22 15.02 -34.99
N VAL A 860 10.11 14.59 -35.60
CA VAL A 860 9.82 14.76 -37.03
C VAL A 860 8.42 15.38 -37.14
N PRO A 861 8.29 16.67 -37.50
CA PRO A 861 7.01 17.38 -37.50
C PRO A 861 5.91 16.78 -38.37
N ASP A 862 6.28 16.05 -39.42
CA ASP A 862 5.37 15.54 -40.43
C ASP A 862 5.42 13.99 -40.45
N PRO A 863 4.45 13.29 -39.82
CA PRO A 863 4.45 11.83 -39.78
C PRO A 863 4.25 11.17 -41.15
N THR A 864 3.80 11.91 -42.16
CA THR A 864 3.65 11.35 -43.52
C THR A 864 4.95 11.34 -44.31
N ASP A 865 5.99 12.04 -43.87
CA ASP A 865 7.31 12.04 -44.53
C ASP A 865 8.15 10.83 -44.11
N GLY A 866 7.80 9.66 -44.65
CA GLY A 866 8.51 8.41 -44.36
C GLY A 866 10.02 8.47 -44.63
N ALA A 867 10.46 9.26 -45.62
CA ALA A 867 11.88 9.38 -45.92
C ALA A 867 12.63 10.14 -44.81
N MET A 868 12.07 11.22 -44.29
CA MET A 868 12.64 11.93 -43.15
C MET A 868 12.60 11.09 -41.86
N ILE A 869 11.50 10.36 -41.64
CA ILE A 869 11.35 9.42 -40.53
C ILE A 869 12.50 8.40 -40.53
N GLY A 870 12.74 7.73 -41.66
CA GLY A 870 13.85 6.77 -41.80
C GLY A 870 15.22 7.41 -41.58
N LYS A 871 15.48 8.60 -42.15
CA LYS A 871 16.75 9.33 -41.96
C LYS A 871 17.02 9.66 -40.50
N MET A 872 16.01 10.18 -39.79
CA MET A 872 16.15 10.55 -38.39
C MET A 872 16.26 9.33 -37.49
N ALA A 873 15.55 8.24 -37.82
CA ALA A 873 15.67 6.97 -37.13
C ALA A 873 17.08 6.39 -37.22
N ALA A 874 17.65 6.35 -38.43
CA ALA A 874 19.01 5.88 -38.67
C ALA A 874 20.06 6.78 -37.99
N ARG A 875 19.97 8.11 -38.15
CA ARG A 875 20.98 9.06 -37.65
C ARG A 875 21.07 9.09 -36.12
N HIS A 876 19.96 8.86 -35.43
CA HIS A 876 19.89 8.99 -33.98
C HIS A 876 19.62 7.68 -33.24
N ASN A 877 19.70 6.54 -33.93
CA ASN A 877 19.45 5.20 -33.39
C ASN A 877 18.10 5.09 -32.67
N VAL A 878 17.02 5.50 -33.35
CA VAL A 878 15.67 5.38 -32.81
C VAL A 878 15.37 3.92 -32.49
N SER A 879 15.00 3.64 -31.24
CA SER A 879 14.74 2.28 -30.76
C SER A 879 13.26 1.98 -30.58
N ILE A 880 12.42 2.99 -30.40
CA ILE A 880 10.97 2.83 -30.17
C ILE A 880 10.18 3.74 -31.12
N LEU A 881 9.26 3.14 -31.87
CA LEU A 881 8.34 3.82 -32.78
C LEU A 881 6.89 3.69 -32.29
N PHE A 882 6.17 4.80 -32.31
CA PHE A 882 4.73 4.84 -32.13
C PHE A 882 4.09 5.39 -33.40
N GLY A 883 2.98 4.80 -33.83
CA GLY A 883 2.32 5.16 -35.09
C GLY A 883 0.86 4.73 -35.15
N THR A 884 0.23 5.03 -36.28
CA THR A 884 -1.07 4.48 -36.66
C THR A 884 -0.89 3.45 -37.76
N SER A 885 -1.90 2.62 -38.01
CA SER A 885 -1.89 1.69 -39.14
C SER A 885 -1.60 2.42 -40.46
N THR A 886 -2.19 3.60 -40.65
CA THR A 886 -2.02 4.47 -41.80
C THR A 886 -0.59 4.96 -41.98
N PHE A 887 0.08 5.42 -40.91
CA PHE A 887 1.48 5.84 -41.01
C PHE A 887 2.40 4.66 -41.29
N PHE A 888 2.19 3.50 -40.66
CA PHE A 888 3.00 2.32 -40.96
C PHE A 888 2.81 1.80 -42.39
N ARG A 889 1.60 1.93 -42.97
CA ARG A 889 1.38 1.67 -44.40
C ARG A 889 2.25 2.57 -45.27
N LEU A 890 2.29 3.88 -44.98
CA LEU A 890 3.14 4.83 -45.70
C LEU A 890 4.62 4.43 -45.61
N TYR A 891 5.08 3.98 -44.43
CA TYR A 891 6.47 3.56 -44.23
C TYR A 891 6.80 2.25 -44.97
N ALA A 892 5.90 1.27 -44.93
CA ALA A 892 6.03 0.01 -45.64
C ALA A 892 6.12 0.23 -47.16
N LYS A 893 5.22 1.05 -47.73
CA LYS A 893 5.20 1.32 -49.18
C LYS A 893 6.28 2.29 -49.68
N ASN A 894 6.90 3.09 -48.81
CA ASN A 894 7.88 4.10 -49.23
C ASN A 894 9.23 3.48 -49.64
N LYS A 895 9.55 3.50 -50.94
CA LYS A 895 10.81 2.95 -51.50
C LYS A 895 12.08 3.66 -51.02
N LYS A 896 12.00 4.92 -50.58
CA LYS A 896 13.15 5.69 -50.06
C LYS A 896 13.52 5.29 -48.62
N LEU A 897 12.62 4.58 -47.92
CA LEU A 897 12.83 4.10 -46.56
C LEU A 897 13.45 2.70 -46.63
N LEU A 898 14.77 2.64 -46.53
CA LEU A 898 15.54 1.39 -46.61
C LEU A 898 15.38 0.58 -45.31
N PRO A 899 15.36 -0.77 -45.35
CA PRO A 899 15.24 -1.59 -44.15
C PRO A 899 16.26 -1.27 -43.05
N LEU A 900 17.51 -1.00 -43.44
CA LEU A 900 18.60 -0.63 -42.52
C LEU A 900 18.33 0.66 -41.72
N MET A 901 17.43 1.53 -42.18
CA MET A 901 17.10 2.76 -41.46
C MET A 901 16.35 2.50 -40.14
N PHE A 902 15.73 1.32 -39.99
CA PHE A 902 15.07 0.87 -38.76
C PHE A 902 15.84 -0.24 -38.02
N GLN A 903 17.12 -0.48 -38.34
CA GLN A 903 17.90 -1.56 -37.72
C GLN A 903 18.02 -1.46 -36.19
N SER A 904 17.98 -0.25 -35.62
CA SER A 904 18.04 -0.01 -34.16
C SER A 904 16.68 -0.11 -33.48
N VAL A 905 15.59 -0.18 -34.24
CA VAL A 905 14.22 -0.23 -33.72
C VAL A 905 13.97 -1.60 -33.10
N ARG A 906 13.74 -1.62 -31.79
CA ARG A 906 13.42 -2.84 -31.02
C ARG A 906 11.93 -3.00 -30.73
N MET A 907 11.13 -1.95 -30.94
CA MET A 907 9.71 -1.93 -30.58
C MET A 907 8.93 -0.96 -31.45
N VAL A 908 7.82 -1.45 -32.00
CA VAL A 908 6.90 -0.67 -32.82
C VAL A 908 5.49 -0.91 -32.30
N VAL A 909 4.81 0.16 -31.89
CA VAL A 909 3.43 0.08 -31.37
C VAL A 909 2.50 0.92 -32.25
N ALA A 910 1.43 0.29 -32.71
CA ALA A 910 0.31 0.95 -33.39
C ALA A 910 -0.82 1.23 -32.41
N GLY A 911 -1.45 2.40 -32.57
CA GLY A 911 -2.68 2.74 -31.83
C GLY A 911 -3.50 3.79 -32.56
N ALA A 912 -4.54 4.28 -31.88
CA ALA A 912 -5.52 5.28 -32.37
C ALA A 912 -6.44 4.83 -33.53
N GLU A 913 -6.18 3.68 -34.15
CA GLU A 913 -7.04 2.99 -35.11
C GLU A 913 -6.70 1.50 -35.15
N LYS A 914 -7.63 0.69 -35.67
CA LYS A 914 -7.45 -0.76 -35.83
C LYS A 914 -6.24 -1.06 -36.72
N LEU A 915 -5.35 -1.95 -36.28
CA LEU A 915 -4.18 -2.34 -37.07
C LEU A 915 -4.60 -3.39 -38.11
N LYS A 916 -4.58 -3.00 -39.39
CA LYS A 916 -4.85 -3.96 -40.48
C LYS A 916 -3.74 -5.01 -40.58
N LYS A 917 -4.13 -6.27 -40.75
CA LYS A 917 -3.21 -7.41 -40.82
C LYS A 917 -2.22 -7.27 -41.98
N GLU A 918 -2.68 -6.79 -43.14
CA GLU A 918 -1.85 -6.63 -44.34
C GLU A 918 -0.70 -5.65 -44.07
N ILE A 919 -0.97 -4.57 -43.33
CA ILE A 919 0.04 -3.56 -43.00
C ILE A 919 1.08 -4.13 -42.03
N LYS A 920 0.64 -4.93 -41.05
CA LYS A 920 1.51 -5.64 -40.12
C LYS A 920 2.44 -6.60 -40.86
N ASP A 921 1.88 -7.41 -41.76
CA ASP A 921 2.64 -8.38 -42.56
C ASP A 921 3.62 -7.71 -43.53
N GLU A 922 3.20 -6.65 -44.23
CA GLU A 922 4.07 -5.88 -45.13
C GLU A 922 5.21 -5.18 -44.40
N PHE A 923 4.93 -4.58 -43.23
CA PHE A 923 5.95 -3.92 -42.42
C PHE A 923 6.96 -4.93 -41.89
N LYS A 924 6.50 -6.09 -41.42
CA LYS A 924 7.37 -7.19 -40.98
C LYS A 924 8.20 -7.75 -42.12
N LEU A 925 7.62 -7.94 -43.31
CA LEU A 925 8.33 -8.44 -44.48
C LEU A 925 9.46 -7.48 -44.90
N LYS A 926 9.20 -6.17 -44.87
CA LYS A 926 10.19 -5.16 -45.28
C LYS A 926 11.28 -4.90 -44.24
N PHE A 927 10.90 -4.79 -42.96
CA PHE A 927 11.82 -4.33 -41.90
C PHE A 927 12.27 -5.44 -40.95
N GLY A 928 11.65 -6.62 -40.97
CA GLY A 928 11.90 -7.71 -40.02
C GLY A 928 11.35 -7.44 -38.62
N ILE A 929 10.46 -6.45 -38.46
CA ILE A 929 9.99 -5.95 -37.16
C ILE A 929 8.47 -6.13 -37.06
N GLU A 930 8.03 -6.67 -35.93
CA GLU A 930 6.61 -6.84 -35.61
C GLU A 930 5.99 -5.51 -35.16
N ILE A 931 4.75 -5.24 -35.58
CA ILE A 931 3.95 -4.13 -35.06
C ILE A 931 3.00 -4.69 -34.00
N PHE A 932 3.10 -4.14 -32.78
CA PHE A 932 2.19 -4.47 -31.69
C PHE A 932 1.02 -3.51 -31.64
N GLU A 933 -0.20 -4.04 -31.61
CA GLU A 933 -1.42 -3.24 -31.52
C GLU A 933 -1.72 -2.86 -30.06
N GLY A 934 -2.14 -1.62 -29.85
CA GLY A 934 -2.63 -1.13 -28.57
C GLY A 934 -3.88 -0.27 -28.72
N TYR A 935 -4.59 -0.14 -27.61
CA TYR A 935 -5.88 0.55 -27.51
C TYR A 935 -5.84 1.67 -26.47
N GLY A 936 -6.60 2.71 -26.74
CA GLY A 936 -6.67 3.90 -25.90
C GLY A 936 -7.58 4.98 -26.45
N THR A 937 -8.01 5.87 -25.57
CA THR A 937 -8.88 7.01 -25.88
C THR A 937 -8.29 8.30 -25.33
N THR A 938 -8.73 9.47 -25.77
CA THR A 938 -8.22 10.73 -25.21
C THR A 938 -8.63 10.88 -23.74
N GLU A 939 -9.81 10.38 -23.40
CA GLU A 939 -10.42 10.33 -22.07
C GLU A 939 -9.63 9.47 -21.07
N THR A 940 -8.67 8.67 -21.53
CA THR A 940 -7.82 7.80 -20.69
C THR A 940 -6.31 8.14 -20.77
N ALA A 941 -5.99 9.32 -21.28
CA ALA A 941 -4.68 9.95 -21.21
C ALA A 941 -3.41 9.28 -21.84
N PRO A 942 -3.38 8.51 -22.94
CA PRO A 942 -4.47 7.83 -23.66
C PRO A 942 -4.44 6.30 -23.58
N VAL A 943 -3.31 5.67 -23.28
CA VAL A 943 -3.12 4.23 -23.51
C VAL A 943 -3.83 3.43 -22.41
N VAL A 944 -4.51 2.34 -22.79
CA VAL A 944 -5.32 1.52 -21.89
C VAL A 944 -4.84 0.07 -21.88
N ALA A 945 -4.62 -0.49 -23.07
CA ALA A 945 -4.13 -1.84 -23.27
C ALA A 945 -3.14 -1.89 -24.43
N VAL A 946 -2.19 -2.82 -24.41
CA VAL A 946 -1.21 -2.97 -25.49
C VAL A 946 -0.64 -4.38 -25.55
N ASN A 947 -0.44 -4.88 -26.77
CA ASN A 947 0.32 -6.11 -26.99
C ASN A 947 1.82 -5.83 -26.84
N MET A 948 2.57 -6.80 -26.32
CA MET A 948 4.01 -6.67 -26.11
C MET A 948 4.74 -7.92 -26.60
N PRO A 949 6.04 -7.83 -26.93
CA PRO A 949 6.82 -9.01 -27.31
C PRO A 949 6.70 -10.14 -26.29
N ASN A 950 6.49 -11.36 -26.78
CA ASN A 950 6.55 -12.56 -25.94
C ASN A 950 7.97 -12.77 -25.41
N ILE A 951 8.08 -13.40 -24.25
CA ILE A 951 9.35 -13.60 -23.54
C ILE A 951 9.55 -15.07 -23.25
N LEU A 952 10.72 -15.62 -23.58
CA LEU A 952 11.10 -16.98 -23.20
C LEU A 952 11.62 -16.99 -21.76
N GLU A 953 10.94 -17.72 -20.87
CA GLU A 953 11.48 -18.02 -19.54
C GLU A 953 12.64 -19.00 -19.68
N LYS A 954 13.84 -18.61 -19.23
CA LYS A 954 15.06 -19.38 -19.47
C LYS A 954 15.10 -20.69 -18.68
N GLU A 955 14.49 -20.69 -17.49
CA GLU A 955 14.53 -21.82 -16.58
C GLU A 955 13.56 -22.94 -16.96
N SER A 956 12.35 -22.61 -17.43
CA SER A 956 11.33 -23.57 -17.85
C SER A 956 11.29 -23.81 -19.36
N LEU A 957 11.93 -22.93 -20.14
CA LEU A 957 11.80 -22.85 -21.60
C LEU A 957 10.35 -22.64 -22.07
N LYS A 958 9.48 -22.12 -21.20
CA LYS A 958 8.10 -21.76 -21.54
C LYS A 958 8.05 -20.35 -22.13
N GLU A 959 7.25 -20.19 -23.18
CA GLU A 959 6.92 -18.87 -23.72
C GLU A 959 5.88 -18.18 -22.84
N LEU A 960 6.19 -16.95 -22.42
CA LEU A 960 5.28 -16.06 -21.73
C LEU A 960 4.64 -15.15 -22.78
N SER A 961 3.32 -15.30 -22.95
CA SER A 961 2.56 -14.59 -23.97
C SER A 961 2.10 -13.22 -23.48
N PHE A 962 2.54 -12.16 -24.15
CA PHE A 962 2.09 -10.79 -23.95
C PHE A 962 1.51 -10.17 -25.23
N ASN A 963 1.46 -10.95 -26.31
CA ASN A 963 0.88 -10.58 -27.59
C ASN A 963 -0.10 -11.66 -28.03
N LYS A 964 -1.33 -11.26 -28.35
CA LYS A 964 -2.35 -12.12 -28.93
C LYS A 964 -2.90 -11.46 -30.20
N PRO A 965 -2.61 -12.00 -31.41
CA PRO A 965 -3.17 -11.48 -32.66
C PRO A 965 -4.70 -11.38 -32.61
N GLY A 966 -5.26 -10.27 -33.11
CA GLY A 966 -6.69 -9.97 -33.06
C GLY A 966 -7.16 -9.30 -31.76
N SER A 967 -6.31 -9.27 -30.73
CA SER A 967 -6.55 -8.49 -29.51
C SER A 967 -5.80 -7.16 -29.55
N VAL A 968 -6.21 -6.22 -28.70
CA VAL A 968 -5.48 -4.96 -28.44
C VAL A 968 -4.55 -5.07 -27.23
N GLY A 969 -4.34 -6.29 -26.71
CA GLY A 969 -3.37 -6.60 -25.67
C GLY A 969 -3.93 -6.61 -24.25
N LEU A 970 -3.01 -6.59 -23.28
CA LEU A 970 -3.33 -6.61 -21.86
C LEU A 970 -3.48 -5.18 -21.30
N PRO A 971 -4.33 -4.96 -20.28
CA PRO A 971 -4.44 -3.68 -19.59
C PRO A 971 -3.09 -3.19 -19.05
N LEU A 972 -2.90 -1.88 -19.04
CA LEU A 972 -1.77 -1.26 -18.36
C LEU A 972 -1.84 -1.50 -16.83
N PRO A 973 -0.70 -1.52 -16.11
CA PRO A 973 -0.69 -1.66 -14.65
C PRO A 973 -1.63 -0.65 -13.95
N GLY A 974 -2.48 -1.11 -13.02
CA GLY A 974 -3.44 -0.25 -12.32
C GLY A 974 -4.64 0.21 -13.14
N THR A 975 -4.80 -0.30 -14.37
CA THR A 975 -5.99 -0.12 -15.20
C THR A 975 -6.92 -1.30 -15.03
N ILE A 976 -8.20 -1.01 -14.79
CA ILE A 976 -9.27 -2.01 -14.75
C ILE A 976 -10.07 -1.87 -16.03
N ILE A 977 -10.32 -2.99 -16.69
CA ILE A 977 -11.26 -3.08 -17.81
C ILE A 977 -12.33 -4.07 -17.41
N LYS A 978 -13.59 -3.63 -17.50
CA LYS A 978 -14.77 -4.49 -17.33
C LYS A 978 -15.59 -4.47 -18.60
N ILE A 979 -16.23 -5.61 -18.86
CA ILE A 979 -17.20 -5.76 -19.93
C ILE A 979 -18.57 -5.82 -19.27
N VAL A 980 -19.46 -4.90 -19.63
CA VAL A 980 -20.76 -4.76 -18.96
C VAL A 980 -21.90 -4.72 -19.96
N ASP A 981 -23.10 -5.06 -19.50
CA ASP A 981 -24.32 -4.72 -20.25
C ASP A 981 -24.44 -3.18 -20.34
N PRO A 982 -24.68 -2.61 -21.54
CA PRO A 982 -24.71 -1.16 -21.72
C PRO A 982 -25.86 -0.47 -20.97
N ASN A 983 -26.93 -1.18 -20.59
CA ASN A 983 -28.10 -0.61 -19.93
C ASN A 983 -28.02 -0.79 -18.40
N THR A 984 -27.69 -1.99 -17.93
CA THR A 984 -27.67 -2.29 -16.49
C THR A 984 -26.33 -2.00 -15.83
N LEU A 985 -25.24 -1.93 -16.60
CA LEU A 985 -23.86 -1.88 -16.14
C LEU A 985 -23.43 -3.10 -15.30
N GLU A 986 -24.19 -4.19 -15.36
CA GLU A 986 -23.79 -5.47 -14.77
C GLU A 986 -22.65 -6.10 -15.57
N GLU A 987 -21.67 -6.67 -14.87
CA GLU A 987 -20.49 -7.29 -15.48
C GLU A 987 -20.87 -8.61 -16.17
N LEU A 988 -20.46 -8.74 -17.44
CA LEU A 988 -20.69 -9.93 -18.26
C LEU A 988 -19.62 -11.00 -18.02
N ASN A 989 -19.88 -12.23 -18.48
CA ASN A 989 -18.92 -13.32 -18.33
C ASN A 989 -17.70 -13.11 -19.24
N VAL A 990 -16.61 -13.80 -18.89
CA VAL A 990 -15.38 -13.84 -19.71
C VAL A 990 -15.71 -14.33 -21.12
N GLY A 991 -15.26 -13.59 -22.13
CA GLY A 991 -15.49 -13.88 -23.55
C GLY A 991 -16.82 -13.39 -24.12
N GLU A 992 -17.76 -12.89 -23.31
CA GLU A 992 -19.00 -12.28 -23.80
C GLU A 992 -18.76 -10.85 -24.29
N ASP A 993 -19.38 -10.48 -25.41
CA ASP A 993 -19.26 -9.13 -25.97
C ASP A 993 -20.22 -8.15 -25.29
N GLY A 994 -19.68 -7.11 -24.67
CA GLY A 994 -20.45 -6.04 -24.04
C GLY A 994 -19.79 -4.68 -24.18
N LEU A 995 -20.32 -3.69 -23.45
CA LEU A 995 -19.71 -2.36 -23.38
C LEU A 995 -18.42 -2.41 -22.58
N ILE A 996 -17.35 -1.87 -23.16
CA ILE A 996 -16.06 -1.72 -22.48
C ILE A 996 -16.14 -0.50 -21.56
N ILE A 997 -15.91 -0.71 -20.28
CA ILE A 997 -15.73 0.38 -19.30
C ILE A 997 -14.32 0.34 -18.70
N ILE A 998 -13.70 1.50 -18.54
CA ILE A 998 -12.30 1.62 -18.14
C ILE A 998 -12.19 2.39 -16.82
N GLY A 999 -11.62 1.76 -15.80
CA GLY A 999 -11.27 2.37 -14.52
C GLY A 999 -9.76 2.54 -14.37
N GLY A 1000 -9.33 3.60 -13.69
CA GLY A 1000 -7.91 3.84 -13.46
C GLY A 1000 -7.59 5.30 -13.15
N SER A 1001 -6.40 5.55 -12.60
CA SER A 1001 -5.94 6.92 -12.31
C SER A 1001 -5.77 7.79 -13.58
N GLN A 1002 -5.73 7.16 -14.76
CA GLN A 1002 -5.64 7.82 -16.06
C GLN A 1002 -6.97 8.36 -16.61
N VAL A 1003 -8.12 7.99 -16.02
CA VAL A 1003 -9.45 8.45 -16.46
C VAL A 1003 -9.62 9.95 -16.25
N MET A 1004 -10.06 10.66 -17.30
CA MET A 1004 -10.21 12.12 -17.37
C MET A 1004 -11.00 12.74 -16.22
N LYS A 1005 -10.92 14.07 -16.08
CA LYS A 1005 -11.80 14.80 -15.18
C LYS A 1005 -13.24 14.79 -15.71
N GLY A 1006 -13.42 15.13 -16.98
CA GLY A 1006 -14.71 15.22 -17.65
C GLY A 1006 -14.60 16.02 -18.94
N TYR A 1007 -15.75 16.34 -19.52
CA TYR A 1007 -15.84 17.24 -20.67
C TYR A 1007 -15.96 18.70 -20.21
N LEU A 1008 -15.23 19.59 -20.89
CA LEU A 1008 -15.14 21.01 -20.56
C LEU A 1008 -16.51 21.69 -20.66
N ASN A 1009 -16.98 22.24 -19.53
CA ASN A 1009 -18.25 22.95 -19.40
C ASN A 1009 -19.46 22.12 -19.90
N ASP A 1010 -19.43 20.81 -19.68
CA ASP A 1010 -20.42 19.85 -20.20
C ASP A 1010 -20.62 18.71 -19.19
N GLU A 1011 -21.22 19.05 -18.04
CA GLU A 1011 -21.44 18.11 -16.92
C GLU A 1011 -22.41 16.99 -17.29
N GLU A 1012 -23.47 17.31 -18.03
CA GLU A 1012 -24.47 16.32 -18.50
C GLU A 1012 -23.81 15.20 -19.30
N LYS A 1013 -23.00 15.52 -20.32
CA LYS A 1013 -22.26 14.50 -21.07
C LYS A 1013 -21.18 13.81 -20.25
N THR A 1014 -20.65 14.48 -19.24
CA THR A 1014 -19.67 13.87 -18.33
C THR A 1014 -20.35 12.77 -17.51
N ASP A 1015 -21.54 13.02 -17.00
CA ASP A 1015 -22.32 12.05 -16.20
C ASP A 1015 -22.86 10.89 -17.06
N GLU A 1016 -23.12 11.13 -18.36
CA GLU A 1016 -23.47 10.07 -19.30
C GLU A 1016 -22.33 9.04 -19.47
N VAL A 1017 -21.08 9.51 -19.58
CA VAL A 1017 -19.92 8.66 -19.91
C VAL A 1017 -19.10 8.23 -18.70
N ILE A 1018 -19.27 8.86 -17.53
CA ILE A 1018 -18.55 8.50 -16.30
C ILE A 1018 -19.51 7.81 -15.32
N ALA A 1019 -19.27 6.52 -15.06
CA ALA A 1019 -19.97 5.78 -14.02
C ALA A 1019 -19.12 5.67 -12.75
N VAL A 1020 -19.74 5.62 -11.57
CA VAL A 1020 -19.06 5.33 -10.31
C VAL A 1020 -19.58 4.00 -9.76
N ILE A 1021 -18.71 2.98 -9.73
CA ILE A 1021 -19.03 1.63 -9.27
C ILE A 1021 -18.04 1.28 -8.14
N ASP A 1022 -18.55 0.91 -6.96
CA ASP A 1022 -17.73 0.61 -5.77
C ASP A 1022 -16.72 1.71 -5.38
N GLY A 1023 -17.05 2.98 -5.65
CA GLY A 1023 -16.18 4.13 -5.40
C GLY A 1023 -15.08 4.34 -6.44
N ILE A 1024 -15.07 3.58 -7.54
CA ILE A 1024 -14.14 3.70 -8.67
C ILE A 1024 -14.85 4.41 -9.83
N ARG A 1025 -14.18 5.40 -10.44
CA ARG A 1025 -14.68 6.07 -11.65
C ARG A 1025 -14.32 5.26 -12.89
N TYR A 1026 -15.32 4.92 -13.69
CA TYR A 1026 -15.20 4.21 -14.95
C TYR A 1026 -15.65 5.09 -16.12
N TYR A 1027 -14.87 5.12 -17.19
CA TYR A 1027 -15.25 5.73 -18.47
C TYR A 1027 -15.90 4.69 -19.38
N LYS A 1028 -17.12 4.99 -19.86
CA LYS A 1028 -17.85 4.24 -20.87
C LYS A 1028 -17.33 4.61 -22.25
N THR A 1029 -16.67 3.69 -22.94
CA THR A 1029 -15.93 4.01 -24.17
C THR A 1029 -16.82 4.15 -25.41
N GLY A 1030 -18.03 3.59 -25.35
CA GLY A 1030 -18.89 3.40 -26.53
C GLY A 1030 -18.42 2.26 -27.45
N ASP A 1031 -17.37 1.53 -27.06
CA ASP A 1031 -16.81 0.41 -27.81
C ASP A 1031 -17.34 -0.92 -27.26
N LYS A 1032 -17.73 -1.83 -28.17
CA LYS A 1032 -18.16 -3.19 -27.84
C LYS A 1032 -16.97 -4.13 -27.95
N GLY A 1033 -16.80 -5.01 -26.97
CA GLY A 1033 -15.74 -6.02 -26.98
C GLY A 1033 -15.83 -6.97 -25.81
N HIS A 1034 -14.81 -7.83 -25.69
CA HIS A 1034 -14.71 -8.83 -24.63
C HIS A 1034 -13.29 -8.89 -24.06
N VAL A 1035 -13.17 -9.48 -22.87
CA VAL A 1035 -11.90 -9.87 -22.26
C VAL A 1035 -11.85 -11.38 -22.18
N ASP A 1036 -10.75 -11.99 -22.60
CA ASP A 1036 -10.56 -13.45 -22.53
C ASP A 1036 -10.04 -13.94 -21.16
N GLU A 1037 -9.92 -15.26 -21.01
CA GLU A 1037 -9.44 -15.92 -19.79
C GLU A 1037 -8.02 -15.50 -19.36
N ASN A 1038 -7.21 -15.01 -20.31
CA ASN A 1038 -5.86 -14.52 -20.08
C ASN A 1038 -5.82 -13.00 -19.82
N GLY A 1039 -6.95 -12.31 -19.91
CA GLY A 1039 -7.07 -10.86 -19.72
C GLY A 1039 -6.80 -10.04 -20.97
N PHE A 1040 -6.64 -10.66 -22.15
CA PHE A 1040 -6.49 -9.92 -23.41
C PHE A 1040 -7.82 -9.30 -23.80
N VAL A 1041 -7.76 -8.04 -24.22
CA VAL A 1041 -8.93 -7.26 -24.64
C VAL A 1041 -9.08 -7.36 -26.14
N SER A 1042 -10.27 -7.66 -26.63
CA SER A 1042 -10.61 -7.62 -28.05
C SER A 1042 -11.68 -6.56 -28.29
N ILE A 1043 -11.52 -5.77 -29.36
CA ILE A 1043 -12.52 -4.79 -29.78
C ILE A 1043 -13.29 -5.37 -30.97
N VAL A 1044 -14.61 -5.46 -30.86
CA VAL A 1044 -15.48 -5.92 -31.95
C VAL A 1044 -15.75 -4.77 -32.92
N ASP A 1045 -16.44 -3.73 -32.44
CA ASP A 1045 -16.66 -2.46 -33.14
C ASP A 1045 -17.22 -1.42 -32.15
N ARG A 1046 -17.45 -0.18 -32.57
CA ARG A 1046 -18.18 0.83 -31.77
C ARG A 1046 -19.67 0.57 -31.85
N TYR A 1047 -20.43 0.82 -30.78
CA TYR A 1047 -21.90 0.68 -30.83
C TYR A 1047 -22.55 1.54 -31.94
N SER A 1048 -21.97 2.70 -32.26
CA SER A 1048 -22.42 3.57 -33.36
C SER A 1048 -22.12 3.02 -34.76
N ARG A 1049 -21.37 1.92 -34.88
CA ARG A 1049 -20.94 1.28 -36.13
C ARG A 1049 -21.64 -0.07 -36.35
N PHE A 1050 -22.76 -0.30 -35.68
CA PHE A 1050 -23.63 -1.45 -35.95
C PHE A 1050 -24.84 -1.03 -36.79
N ALA A 1051 -25.23 -1.88 -37.75
CA ALA A 1051 -26.53 -1.83 -38.39
C ALA A 1051 -27.49 -2.80 -37.68
N LYS A 1052 -28.70 -2.33 -37.35
CA LYS A 1052 -29.76 -3.16 -36.76
C LYS A 1052 -30.69 -3.67 -37.86
N ILE A 1053 -30.39 -4.84 -38.40
CA ILE A 1053 -31.10 -5.42 -39.55
C ILE A 1053 -31.99 -6.55 -39.07
N GLY A 1054 -33.31 -6.37 -39.07
CA GLY A 1054 -34.27 -7.42 -38.74
C GLY A 1054 -34.15 -7.99 -37.32
N GLY A 1055 -33.66 -7.19 -36.37
CA GLY A 1055 -33.42 -7.59 -34.98
C GLY A 1055 -31.99 -8.05 -34.67
N GLU A 1056 -31.15 -8.27 -35.68
CA GLU A 1056 -29.73 -8.59 -35.50
C GLU A 1056 -28.85 -7.35 -35.56
N MET A 1057 -27.79 -7.30 -34.74
CA MET A 1057 -26.78 -6.23 -34.79
C MET A 1057 -25.55 -6.69 -35.57
N ILE A 1058 -25.28 -6.03 -36.70
CA ILE A 1058 -24.18 -6.39 -37.61
C ILE A 1058 -23.12 -5.30 -37.56
N SER A 1059 -21.89 -5.68 -37.28
CA SER A 1059 -20.73 -4.78 -37.29
C SER A 1059 -20.43 -4.32 -38.73
N LEU A 1060 -20.51 -3.01 -38.97
CA LEU A 1060 -20.17 -2.43 -40.28
C LEU A 1060 -18.67 -2.58 -40.57
N GLY A 1061 -17.80 -2.55 -39.56
CA GLY A 1061 -16.38 -2.82 -39.73
C GLY A 1061 -16.10 -4.27 -40.17
N SER A 1062 -16.84 -5.25 -39.64
CA SER A 1062 -16.74 -6.64 -40.08
C SER A 1062 -17.22 -6.83 -41.52
N VAL A 1063 -18.30 -6.13 -41.90
CA VAL A 1063 -18.76 -6.09 -43.30
C VAL A 1063 -17.67 -5.51 -44.21
N GLU A 1064 -17.02 -4.42 -43.80
CA GLU A 1064 -15.91 -3.83 -44.56
C GLU A 1064 -14.72 -4.78 -44.71
N GLU A 1065 -14.39 -5.57 -43.68
CA GLU A 1065 -13.30 -6.56 -43.74
C GLU A 1065 -13.58 -7.70 -44.72
N GLU A 1066 -14.79 -8.24 -44.73
CA GLU A 1066 -15.15 -9.28 -45.69
C GLU A 1066 -15.23 -8.73 -47.12
N ILE A 1067 -15.78 -7.52 -47.30
CA ILE A 1067 -15.81 -6.85 -48.60
C ILE A 1067 -14.39 -6.53 -49.11
N ALA A 1068 -13.45 -6.19 -48.23
CA ALA A 1068 -12.07 -5.92 -48.60
C ALA A 1068 -11.38 -7.15 -49.23
N LYS A 1069 -11.73 -8.36 -48.79
CA LYS A 1069 -11.21 -9.61 -49.38
C LYS A 1069 -11.74 -9.84 -50.79
N VAL A 1070 -12.93 -9.32 -51.10
CA VAL A 1070 -13.59 -9.47 -52.40
C VAL A 1070 -13.12 -8.40 -53.39
N LEU A 1071 -13.08 -7.13 -52.98
CA LEU A 1071 -12.74 -6.00 -53.85
C LEU A 1071 -11.22 -5.78 -54.00
N GLY A 1072 -10.41 -6.39 -53.13
CA GLY A 1072 -8.97 -6.19 -53.07
C GLY A 1072 -8.57 -4.88 -52.36
N GLY A 1073 -7.28 -4.77 -52.02
CA GLY A 1073 -6.75 -3.69 -51.16
C GLY A 1073 -6.63 -2.29 -51.82
N GLU A 1074 -6.93 -2.17 -53.10
CA GLU A 1074 -6.87 -0.88 -53.84
C GLU A 1074 -8.21 -0.14 -53.86
N ALA A 1075 -9.32 -0.83 -53.59
CA ALA A 1075 -10.64 -0.22 -53.54
C ALA A 1075 -10.81 0.65 -52.28
N VAL A 1076 -11.27 1.89 -52.45
CA VAL A 1076 -11.61 2.80 -51.36
C VAL A 1076 -13.12 2.77 -51.17
N PHE A 1077 -13.56 2.27 -50.02
CA PHE A 1077 -14.98 2.15 -49.71
C PHE A 1077 -15.26 2.27 -48.20
N THR A 1078 -16.53 2.49 -47.84
CA THR A 1078 -17.01 2.39 -46.46
C THR A 1078 -18.45 1.90 -46.43
N ALA A 1079 -18.77 1.13 -45.39
CA ALA A 1079 -20.12 0.69 -45.09
C ALA A 1079 -20.76 1.62 -44.05
N VAL A 1080 -22.01 1.99 -44.28
CA VAL A 1080 -22.83 2.80 -43.37
C VAL A 1080 -24.21 2.17 -43.20
N ASN A 1081 -24.85 2.41 -42.07
CA ASN A 1081 -26.24 2.00 -41.87
C ASN A 1081 -27.19 3.10 -42.37
N VAL A 1082 -28.22 2.69 -43.11
CA VAL A 1082 -29.31 3.55 -43.61
C VAL A 1082 -30.67 3.00 -43.16
N PRO A 1083 -31.72 3.83 -43.07
CA PRO A 1083 -33.07 3.35 -42.76
C PRO A 1083 -33.57 2.36 -43.83
N ASP A 1084 -34.32 1.34 -43.42
CA ASP A 1084 -34.99 0.40 -44.31
C ASP A 1084 -36.39 0.07 -43.76
N ASP A 1085 -37.43 0.25 -44.58
CA ASP A 1085 -38.82 0.11 -44.15
C ASP A 1085 -39.20 -1.33 -43.73
N LYS A 1086 -38.47 -2.34 -44.21
CA LYS A 1086 -38.79 -3.76 -43.94
C LYS A 1086 -38.00 -4.32 -42.76
N LYS A 1087 -36.73 -3.92 -42.63
CA LYS A 1087 -35.77 -4.49 -41.67
C LYS A 1087 -35.32 -3.50 -40.60
N GLY A 1088 -35.85 -2.27 -40.60
CA GLY A 1088 -35.45 -1.18 -39.72
C GLY A 1088 -34.22 -0.44 -40.24
N GLU A 1089 -33.10 -1.14 -40.38
CA GLU A 1089 -31.90 -0.63 -41.04
C GLU A 1089 -31.38 -1.59 -42.12
N ALA A 1090 -30.57 -1.05 -43.03
CA ALA A 1090 -29.85 -1.78 -44.06
C ALA A 1090 -28.39 -1.30 -44.17
N VAL A 1091 -27.52 -2.15 -44.73
CA VAL A 1091 -26.15 -1.76 -45.07
C VAL A 1091 -26.11 -1.07 -46.43
N ALA A 1092 -25.56 0.14 -46.50
CA ALA A 1092 -25.18 0.81 -47.73
C ALA A 1092 -23.66 0.88 -47.85
N LEU A 1093 -23.13 0.50 -49.01
CA LEU A 1093 -21.71 0.55 -49.34
C LEU A 1093 -21.43 1.74 -50.25
N LEU A 1094 -20.63 2.69 -49.81
CA LEU A 1094 -20.11 3.77 -50.64
C LEU A 1094 -18.75 3.35 -51.20
N VAL A 1095 -18.57 3.39 -52.52
CA VAL A 1095 -17.33 3.00 -53.19
C VAL A 1095 -16.84 4.12 -54.08
N LYS A 1096 -15.58 4.51 -53.92
CA LYS A 1096 -14.95 5.53 -54.76
C LYS A 1096 -14.86 5.03 -56.21
N GLN A 1097 -15.47 5.76 -57.13
CA GLN A 1097 -15.63 5.38 -58.54
C GLN A 1097 -14.28 5.07 -59.22
N SER A 1098 -13.23 5.86 -58.94
CA SER A 1098 -11.90 5.66 -59.51
C SER A 1098 -11.19 4.38 -59.04
N SER A 1099 -11.73 3.70 -58.04
CA SER A 1099 -11.16 2.48 -57.42
C SER A 1099 -12.12 1.29 -57.46
N ALA A 1100 -13.30 1.45 -58.06
CA ALA A 1100 -14.32 0.42 -58.12
C ALA A 1100 -14.01 -0.59 -59.26
N PRO A 1101 -14.16 -1.91 -59.03
CA PRO A 1101 -14.14 -2.89 -60.11
C PRO A 1101 -15.27 -2.66 -61.13
N GLN A 1102 -15.05 -3.03 -62.40
CA GLN A 1102 -16.13 -3.11 -63.39
C GLN A 1102 -17.17 -4.13 -62.90
N ASP A 1103 -18.44 -3.71 -62.82
CA ASP A 1103 -19.58 -4.49 -62.30
C ASP A 1103 -19.48 -4.94 -60.83
N ILE A 1104 -19.17 -4.00 -59.94
CA ILE A 1104 -19.04 -4.23 -58.49
C ILE A 1104 -20.20 -5.01 -57.85
N GLU A 1105 -21.44 -4.80 -58.28
CA GLU A 1105 -22.59 -5.56 -57.78
C GLU A 1105 -22.54 -7.04 -58.17
N GLN A 1106 -22.09 -7.38 -59.39
CA GLN A 1106 -21.90 -8.76 -59.80
C GLN A 1106 -20.73 -9.40 -59.04
N VAL A 1107 -19.63 -8.66 -58.88
CA VAL A 1107 -18.46 -9.12 -58.11
C VAL A 1107 -18.88 -9.48 -56.68
N LEU A 1108 -19.61 -8.60 -56.00
CA LEU A 1108 -20.15 -8.88 -54.67
C LEU A 1108 -21.12 -10.08 -54.69
N LYS A 1109 -22.06 -10.16 -55.63
CA LYS A 1109 -23.03 -11.27 -55.74
C LYS A 1109 -22.38 -12.63 -56.00
N SER A 1110 -21.26 -12.65 -56.72
CA SER A 1110 -20.47 -13.87 -56.99
C SER A 1110 -19.56 -14.28 -55.84
N SER A 1111 -19.45 -13.44 -54.81
CA SER A 1111 -18.56 -13.68 -53.66
C SER A 1111 -19.22 -14.54 -52.58
N ASN A 1112 -18.39 -15.10 -51.69
CA ASN A 1112 -18.85 -15.95 -50.59
C ASN A 1112 -19.23 -15.15 -49.33
N LEU A 1113 -19.81 -13.96 -49.50
CA LEU A 1113 -20.24 -13.10 -48.40
C LEU A 1113 -21.47 -13.71 -47.69
N PRO A 1114 -21.54 -13.70 -46.34
CA PRO A 1114 -22.76 -14.07 -45.63
C PRO A 1114 -23.94 -13.23 -46.09
N ALA A 1115 -25.11 -13.85 -46.29
CA ALA A 1115 -26.30 -13.18 -46.85
C ALA A 1115 -26.72 -11.90 -46.10
N ILE A 1116 -26.44 -11.84 -44.79
CA ILE A 1116 -26.77 -10.70 -43.94
C ILE A 1116 -25.74 -9.55 -44.01
N MET A 1117 -24.51 -9.84 -44.46
CA MET A 1117 -23.44 -8.85 -44.67
C MET A 1117 -23.44 -8.26 -46.08
N PHE A 1118 -24.30 -8.76 -46.97
CA PHE A 1118 -24.48 -8.17 -48.28
C PHE A 1118 -25.03 -6.74 -48.17
N PRO A 1119 -24.34 -5.73 -48.75
CA PRO A 1119 -24.89 -4.40 -48.84
C PRO A 1119 -26.22 -4.44 -49.60
N SER A 1120 -27.28 -3.88 -49.01
CA SER A 1120 -28.57 -3.73 -49.69
C SER A 1120 -28.53 -2.63 -50.75
N TYR A 1121 -27.60 -1.69 -50.58
CA TYR A 1121 -27.33 -0.61 -51.51
C TYR A 1121 -25.84 -0.48 -51.75
N VAL A 1122 -25.44 -0.32 -53.01
CA VAL A 1122 -24.07 0.00 -53.41
C VAL A 1122 -24.12 1.29 -54.21
N PHE A 1123 -23.40 2.31 -53.75
CA PHE A 1123 -23.34 3.61 -54.40
C PHE A 1123 -21.91 3.90 -54.86
N LEU A 1124 -21.75 4.20 -56.14
CA LEU A 1124 -20.51 4.74 -56.69
C LEU A 1124 -20.49 6.24 -56.43
N VAL A 1125 -19.46 6.70 -55.73
CA VAL A 1125 -19.28 8.11 -55.35
C VAL A 1125 -17.95 8.65 -55.87
N ASP A 1126 -17.87 9.95 -56.17
CA ASP A 1126 -16.63 10.59 -56.61
C ASP A 1126 -15.49 10.42 -55.59
N ASP A 1127 -15.82 10.59 -54.31
CA ASP A 1127 -14.93 10.27 -53.20
C ASP A 1127 -15.71 9.80 -51.97
N VAL A 1128 -15.07 8.96 -51.15
CA VAL A 1128 -15.61 8.60 -49.84
C VAL A 1128 -15.37 9.77 -48.89
N PRO A 1129 -16.35 10.26 -48.12
CA PRO A 1129 -16.14 11.35 -47.18
C PRO A 1129 -15.02 11.03 -46.16
N MET A 1130 -14.03 11.90 -46.06
CA MET A 1130 -12.87 11.77 -45.16
C MET A 1130 -12.75 13.02 -44.27
N LEU A 1131 -12.36 12.82 -43.01
CA LEU A 1131 -11.90 13.88 -42.11
C LEU A 1131 -10.53 14.40 -42.57
N GLY A 1132 -10.19 15.64 -42.23
CA GLY A 1132 -8.85 16.21 -42.53
C GLY A 1132 -7.68 15.47 -41.88
N SER A 1133 -7.95 14.54 -40.96
CA SER A 1133 -6.99 13.60 -40.38
C SER A 1133 -6.67 12.39 -41.28
N GLY A 1134 -7.39 12.22 -42.40
CA GLY A 1134 -7.27 11.07 -43.29
C GLY A 1134 -8.05 9.83 -42.83
N LYS A 1135 -8.94 9.97 -41.84
CA LYS A 1135 -9.92 8.94 -41.43
C LYS A 1135 -11.24 9.13 -42.17
N VAL A 1136 -12.02 8.06 -42.32
CA VAL A 1136 -13.39 8.15 -42.89
C VAL A 1136 -14.26 9.04 -42.00
N ASP A 1137 -14.97 9.98 -42.63
CA ASP A 1137 -16.06 10.72 -41.98
C ASP A 1137 -17.34 9.89 -42.08
N PHE A 1138 -17.55 9.00 -41.11
CA PHE A 1138 -18.72 8.10 -41.11
C PHE A 1138 -20.07 8.85 -41.08
N LYS A 1139 -20.11 10.06 -40.51
CA LYS A 1139 -21.34 10.86 -40.50
C LYS A 1139 -21.58 11.51 -41.85
N GLY A 1140 -20.54 12.09 -42.45
CA GLY A 1140 -20.58 12.57 -43.83
C GLY A 1140 -20.97 11.45 -44.80
N ALA A 1141 -20.35 10.28 -44.66
CA ALA A 1141 -20.67 9.08 -45.44
C ALA A 1141 -22.12 8.63 -45.22
N LYS A 1142 -22.60 8.57 -43.98
CA LYS A 1142 -24.00 8.20 -43.71
C LYS A 1142 -24.98 9.22 -44.31
N SER A 1143 -24.70 10.52 -44.15
CA SER A 1143 -25.55 11.59 -44.69
C SER A 1143 -25.61 11.53 -46.22
N LEU A 1144 -24.47 11.28 -46.88
CA LEU A 1144 -24.38 11.07 -48.32
C LEU A 1144 -25.13 9.81 -48.77
N ALA A 1145 -24.99 8.70 -48.05
CA ALA A 1145 -25.72 7.47 -48.38
C ALA A 1145 -27.25 7.66 -48.22
N VAL A 1146 -27.70 8.38 -47.19
CA VAL A 1146 -29.12 8.69 -47.00
C VAL A 1146 -29.64 9.64 -48.08
N SER A 1147 -28.86 10.64 -48.51
CA SER A 1147 -29.28 11.52 -49.61
C SER A 1147 -29.40 10.76 -50.93
N LEU A 1148 -28.41 9.91 -51.25
CA LEU A 1148 -28.43 9.06 -52.46
C LEU A 1148 -29.55 8.02 -52.42
N LEU A 1149 -29.95 7.57 -51.23
CA LEU A 1149 -31.09 6.68 -51.05
C LEU A 1149 -32.41 7.40 -51.36
N GLY A 1150 -32.54 8.68 -51.01
CA GLY A 1150 -33.74 9.49 -51.28
C GLY A 1150 -33.87 9.98 -52.73
N GLU A 1151 -32.79 9.89 -53.53
CA GLU A 1151 -32.79 10.17 -54.97
C GLU A 1151 -33.18 8.95 -55.83
N ARG A 1152 -33.24 7.76 -55.22
CA ARG A 1152 -33.78 6.52 -55.81
C ARG A 1152 -35.27 6.41 -55.56
#